data_AF-A0A4R3I4G1-F1
#
_entry.id   AF-A0A4R3I4G1-F1
#
_cell.length_a   1.000
_cell.length_b   1.000
_cell.length_c   1.000
_cell.angle_alpha   90.00
_cell.angle_beta   90.00
_cell.angle_gamma   90.00
#
_symmetry.space_group_name_H-M   'P 1'
#
loop_
_entity.id
_entity.type
_entity.pdbx_description
1 polymer ?
#
loop_
_entity_poly.entity_id
_entity_poly.type
_entity_poly.pdbx_seq_one_letter_code
_entity_poly.pdbx_strand_id
1 'polypeptide(L)'
;MFVKHFFALLLLSVFISGCSNSGSDSSDFEPEEGSSEPDTSEPEATVAPSITTVFPDVLFAGGEIQVSGSGLDVVDVILNGELLDVALQSAHELTFITPELPAGNYELTVENSLGYQTQTLEYANKLQANSMATGESHSCAIKSDQTVVCWGHNDYGQLGNNSDEDSGVPVQVVGLTNVAALSLGASHSCALKDDGTVNCWGQNAFGMLGNGSTDESWVPVVVSGLTTVTVLTSGATFNCALKTDGTVVCWGYNRIGQLGDGTTTNALEPVEVLGLTNVIAINSDSGHTCALKDDETMACWGYNAEGQLGDSTTTNASTFVSIAAENVQAIEVGGNSTCVIKLDGTVDCWGDNSDGKLGNGTLDSTLTPVAVTDSTGLAPLENVATLSMGDYHTCATTHDNKAYCWGYNEIGQLANDSQLNSATPVLVTQDTDLDSMHASIDHTCGLKKDGSIACWGYDFYGRLGYDSISEIPSPVSIPDLNNTIHHDLGNDHSCAVEDNGTVVCWGNNFKNKLGTGSTIYASHEPSLVIGLSDVSQVSLGEHHSCAMQSTGGVFCWGDNGTGQLGNGSETDSSTPVEISNLTSATAVSSGRDHNCALKEDGTVVCWGYNYYGQLGNGTEIDSSTPVVVSGLTDAVAIGLGDVHSCAIKSDASVVCWGSNRNGALGNGLSDDSSIPVAVVGLVDAVDIDGGNLHTCAVKADGTTQCWGDNSYGQLGNDQMIESEEPVIVTNLTDAVKISLGNNDSCVIKADGSGQCWGQNNYGKLGDGTLTDSSIPVDIKGLTGASDISLGVYHSCARYEDGALACWGHTGSGKLASEFSYPYVLERD
;
A
#
# COMPACT_ATOMS: atom_id res chain seq x y z
N MET A 1 -47.05 9.91 48.16
CA MET A 1 -47.39 8.84 49.11
C MET A 1 -46.25 7.83 49.02
N PHE A 2 -45.53 7.67 50.13
CA PHE A 2 -44.40 6.78 50.38
C PHE A 2 -43.20 6.84 49.40
N VAL A 3 -42.17 7.66 49.67
CA VAL A 3 -41.07 7.48 50.66
C VAL A 3 -39.93 6.70 49.99
N LYS A 4 -38.88 7.41 49.52
CA LYS A 4 -37.66 7.81 50.28
C LYS A 4 -36.76 6.56 50.49
N HIS A 5 -35.44 6.60 50.41
CA HIS A 5 -34.45 7.67 50.49
C HIS A 5 -33.06 7.04 50.27
N PHE A 6 -32.11 7.89 49.88
CA PHE A 6 -30.76 8.05 50.44
C PHE A 6 -29.97 6.86 50.98
N PHE A 7 -28.69 6.83 50.58
CA PHE A 7 -27.45 7.02 51.37
C PHE A 7 -26.36 6.22 50.63
N ALA A 8 -25.33 6.80 50.02
CA ALA A 8 -24.29 7.71 50.53
C ALA A 8 -23.24 7.03 51.40
N LEU A 9 -22.02 7.57 51.25
CA LEU A 9 -20.79 7.33 52.04
C LEU A 9 -20.18 5.93 51.84
N LEU A 10 -18.86 5.80 51.71
CA LEU A 10 -17.77 6.43 52.46
C LEU A 10 -16.53 6.54 51.53
N LEU A 11 -15.79 7.65 51.41
CA LEU A 11 -14.97 8.35 52.43
C LEU A 11 -13.98 7.37 53.08
N LEU A 12 -12.72 7.66 53.39
CA LEU A 12 -11.96 8.86 53.68
C LEU A 12 -10.53 8.24 53.77
N SER A 13 -9.53 8.75 53.06
CA SER A 13 -8.53 9.68 53.62
C SER A 13 -7.53 9.11 54.64
N VAL A 14 -6.48 9.90 54.81
CA VAL A 14 -5.70 10.13 56.04
C VAL A 14 -4.54 9.16 56.24
N PHE A 15 -3.32 9.61 56.50
CA PHE A 15 -2.63 10.91 56.50
C PHE A 15 -1.28 10.60 57.20
N ILE A 16 -0.43 11.63 57.30
CA ILE A 16 0.63 11.80 58.31
C ILE A 16 1.90 11.03 58.00
N SER A 17 3.10 11.59 58.11
CA SER A 17 3.61 12.93 58.43
C SER A 17 5.11 12.70 58.64
N GLY A 18 5.93 13.72 58.47
CA GLY A 18 7.19 13.73 59.21
C GLY A 18 8.30 14.54 58.59
N CYS A 19 8.12 15.85 58.49
CA CYS A 19 9.26 16.73 58.70
C CYS A 19 9.70 16.60 60.17
N SER A 20 10.98 16.30 60.40
CA SER A 20 11.68 16.79 61.60
C SER A 20 13.18 16.91 61.35
N ASN A 21 13.64 18.16 61.34
CA ASN A 21 15.00 18.60 61.61
C ASN A 21 15.65 17.84 62.78
N SER A 22 16.99 17.66 62.73
CA SER A 22 17.92 18.45 63.55
C SER A 22 19.34 17.85 63.65
N GLY A 23 20.34 18.74 63.51
CA GLY A 23 21.69 18.68 64.12
C GLY A 23 22.69 17.67 63.54
N SER A 24 24.01 17.87 63.56
CA SER A 24 24.93 19.01 63.74
C SER A 24 26.34 18.40 63.72
N ASP A 25 27.30 19.07 63.08
CA ASP A 25 28.76 19.05 63.31
C ASP A 25 29.53 17.72 63.39
N SER A 26 30.50 17.48 62.49
CA SER A 26 31.90 17.94 62.65
C SER A 26 32.92 17.18 61.77
N SER A 27 33.73 17.99 61.07
CA SER A 27 35.18 17.92 60.78
C SER A 27 35.86 16.70 60.10
N ASP A 28 36.52 17.06 58.99
CA ASP A 28 37.89 16.75 58.55
C ASP A 28 38.24 15.33 58.09
N PHE A 29 38.58 15.19 56.80
CA PHE A 29 39.95 14.91 56.32
C PHE A 29 40.00 14.90 54.78
N GLU A 30 40.85 15.74 54.20
CA GLU A 30 41.33 15.72 52.80
C GLU A 30 42.35 14.57 52.60
N PRO A 31 42.56 14.05 51.37
CA PRO A 31 43.47 14.75 50.44
C PRO A 31 43.11 14.70 48.95
N GLU A 32 43.70 15.68 48.24
CA GLU A 32 43.82 15.84 46.79
C GLU A 32 44.40 14.61 46.06
N GLU A 33 43.96 14.36 44.82
CA GLU A 33 44.83 14.23 43.63
C GLU A 33 44.00 14.08 42.34
N GLY A 34 44.41 14.76 41.27
CA GLY A 34 44.27 14.25 39.90
C GLY A 34 43.22 14.89 38.99
N SER A 35 43.52 16.09 38.48
CA SER A 35 42.83 16.75 37.38
C SER A 35 43.00 15.99 36.05
N SER A 36 41.89 15.65 35.40
CA SER A 36 41.73 15.71 33.94
C SER A 36 40.23 15.77 33.61
N GLU A 37 39.70 16.98 33.50
CA GLU A 37 38.42 17.18 32.78
C GLU A 37 38.66 16.84 31.30
N PRO A 38 37.78 16.06 30.64
CA PRO A 38 37.70 16.10 29.19
C PRO A 38 37.11 17.46 28.79
N ASP A 39 37.76 18.08 27.83
CA ASP A 39 37.34 19.31 27.16
C ASP A 39 35.92 19.14 26.60
N THR A 40 34.92 19.68 27.28
CA THR A 40 33.55 19.84 26.76
C THR A 40 33.42 21.26 26.22
N SER A 41 34.22 21.62 25.21
CA SER A 41 33.88 22.75 24.36
C SER A 41 32.83 22.26 23.37
N GLU A 42 31.58 22.71 23.50
CA GLU A 42 30.57 22.58 22.45
C GLU A 42 31.16 23.11 21.12
N PRO A 43 30.84 22.50 19.97
CA PRO A 43 31.33 23.00 18.69
C PRO A 43 30.84 24.44 18.46
N GLU A 44 31.77 25.39 18.36
CA GLU A 44 31.43 26.80 18.10
C GLU A 44 31.26 27.05 16.60
N ALA A 45 30.15 27.70 16.22
CA ALA A 45 29.93 28.15 14.84
C ALA A 45 31.04 29.09 14.38
N THR A 46 31.51 28.92 13.13
CA THR A 46 32.62 29.72 12.57
C THR A 46 32.16 30.86 11.66
N VAL A 47 30.91 30.83 11.19
CA VAL A 47 30.29 31.82 10.30
C VAL A 47 28.81 32.02 10.70
N ALA A 48 28.31 33.26 10.63
CA ALA A 48 26.88 33.53 10.81
C ALA A 48 26.07 32.90 9.66
N PRO A 49 24.85 32.39 9.92
CA PRO A 49 24.10 31.65 8.92
C PRO A 49 23.70 32.55 7.74
N SER A 50 23.69 31.98 6.53
CA SER A 50 23.15 32.62 5.34
C SER A 50 22.29 31.66 4.54
N ILE A 51 21.00 31.97 4.35
CA ILE A 51 20.09 31.16 3.53
C ILE A 51 20.26 31.57 2.06
N THR A 52 20.61 30.63 1.20
CA THR A 52 20.74 30.84 -0.25
C THR A 52 19.51 30.31 -0.98
N THR A 53 19.04 29.13 -0.60
CA THR A 53 17.85 28.48 -1.16
C THR A 53 17.10 27.72 -0.07
N VAL A 54 15.78 27.69 -0.17
CA VAL A 54 14.88 26.80 0.57
C VAL A 54 14.05 26.07 -0.48
N PHE A 55 14.00 24.75 -0.40
CA PHE A 55 13.23 23.93 -1.35
C PHE A 55 12.49 22.81 -0.61
N PRO A 56 11.19 22.62 -0.89
CA PRO A 56 10.29 23.54 -1.61
C PRO A 56 10.14 24.90 -0.88
N ASP A 57 9.79 25.95 -1.62
CA ASP A 57 9.54 27.31 -1.09
C ASP A 57 8.11 27.52 -0.57
N VAL A 58 7.26 26.51 -0.77
CA VAL A 58 5.92 26.37 -0.19
C VAL A 58 5.91 25.14 0.72
N LEU A 59 5.44 25.33 1.96
CA LEU A 59 5.40 24.31 3.01
C LEU A 59 4.05 23.58 3.03
N PHE A 60 4.11 22.28 3.27
CA PHE A 60 2.98 21.39 3.53
C PHE A 60 3.26 20.60 4.80
N ALA A 61 2.25 20.22 5.59
CA ALA A 61 2.48 19.41 6.78
C ALA A 61 3.25 18.12 6.45
N GLY A 62 4.26 17.77 7.26
CA GLY A 62 5.06 16.55 7.06
C GLY A 62 6.06 16.60 5.90
N GLY A 63 6.12 17.69 5.11
CA GLY A 63 7.08 17.85 4.03
C GLY A 63 8.52 18.01 4.51
N GLU A 64 9.46 17.34 3.83
CA GLU A 64 10.90 17.58 4.05
C GLU A 64 11.33 18.87 3.32
N ILE A 65 12.02 19.74 4.06
CA ILE A 65 12.53 21.02 3.56
C ILE A 65 14.04 20.98 3.59
N GLN A 66 14.64 21.25 2.43
CA GLN A 66 16.07 21.42 2.27
C GLN A 66 16.44 22.90 2.33
N VAL A 67 17.37 23.25 3.21
CA VAL A 67 17.94 24.60 3.33
C VAL A 67 19.39 24.54 2.92
N SER A 68 19.76 25.29 1.88
CA SER A 68 21.15 25.41 1.44
C SER A 68 21.70 26.81 1.69
N GLY A 69 22.94 26.88 2.14
CA GLY A 69 23.50 28.10 2.68
C GLY A 69 24.96 28.00 3.12
N SER A 70 25.35 28.86 4.05
CA SER A 70 26.64 28.80 4.73
C SER A 70 26.45 29.02 6.23
N GLY A 71 27.33 28.45 7.06
CA GLY A 71 27.23 28.53 8.53
C GLY A 71 26.05 27.71 9.08
N LEU A 72 25.75 26.57 8.45
CA LEU A 72 24.64 25.68 8.81
C LEU A 72 25.08 24.47 9.66
N ASP A 73 26.34 24.39 10.06
CA ASP A 73 26.98 23.28 10.78
C ASP A 73 26.62 23.17 12.27
N VAL A 74 26.30 24.30 12.91
CA VAL A 74 25.82 24.39 14.31
C VAL A 74 24.75 25.48 14.35
N VAL A 75 23.49 25.10 14.17
CA VAL A 75 22.36 26.04 14.07
C VAL A 75 21.12 25.54 14.79
N ASP A 76 20.34 26.47 15.31
CA ASP A 76 18.94 26.27 15.67
C ASP A 76 18.07 26.70 14.49
N VAL A 77 17.15 25.82 14.09
CA VAL A 77 16.15 26.12 13.05
C VAL A 77 14.80 26.27 13.72
N ILE A 78 14.22 27.45 13.57
CA ILE A 78 13.00 27.85 14.27
C ILE A 78 11.96 28.24 13.22
N LEU A 79 10.79 27.61 13.25
CA LEU A 79 9.66 27.99 12.40
C LEU A 79 8.54 28.52 13.29
N ASN A 80 8.12 29.77 13.07
CA ASN A 80 7.05 30.40 13.85
C ASN A 80 7.26 30.41 15.38
N GLY A 81 8.53 30.39 15.82
CA GLY A 81 8.89 30.37 17.24
C GLY A 81 8.99 28.98 17.87
N GLU A 82 8.84 27.91 17.09
CA GLU A 82 9.06 26.52 17.52
C GLU A 82 10.40 26.00 17.00
N LEU A 83 11.18 25.37 17.87
CA LEU A 83 12.47 24.78 17.54
C LEU A 83 12.25 23.42 16.85
N LEU A 84 12.86 23.23 15.68
CA LEU A 84 12.71 22.03 14.87
C LEU A 84 13.88 21.08 15.04
N ASP A 85 13.60 19.78 14.86
CA ASP A 85 14.65 18.77 14.72
C ASP A 85 15.17 18.76 13.28
N VAL A 86 16.50 18.77 13.11
CA VAL A 86 17.14 18.97 11.80
C VAL A 86 18.20 17.91 11.52
N ALA A 87 18.20 17.39 10.30
CA ALA A 87 19.22 16.48 9.79
C ALA A 87 20.31 17.29 9.06
N LEU A 88 21.49 17.36 9.66
CA LEU A 88 22.65 18.02 9.06
C LEU A 88 23.26 17.13 7.97
N GLN A 89 23.19 17.60 6.72
CA GLN A 89 23.80 16.91 5.58
C GLN A 89 25.25 17.38 5.36
N SER A 90 25.50 18.69 5.51
CA SER A 90 26.84 19.29 5.48
C SER A 90 26.86 20.67 6.12
N ALA A 91 28.03 21.32 6.19
CA ALA A 91 28.14 22.72 6.66
C ALA A 91 27.41 23.76 5.77
N HIS A 92 26.88 23.33 4.63
CA HIS A 92 26.19 24.17 3.65
C HIS A 92 24.75 23.70 3.40
N GLU A 93 24.29 22.65 4.09
CA GLU A 93 23.02 22.01 3.77
C GLU A 93 22.44 21.25 4.97
N LEU A 94 21.17 21.49 5.25
CA LEU A 94 20.40 20.77 6.26
C LEU A 94 19.00 20.44 5.72
N THR A 95 18.36 19.43 6.30
CA THR A 95 16.95 19.13 6.07
C THR A 95 16.16 19.10 7.37
N PHE A 96 14.86 19.37 7.31
CA PHE A 96 13.93 19.26 8.43
C PHE A 96 12.52 18.94 7.96
N ILE A 97 11.71 18.37 8.85
CA ILE A 97 10.28 18.10 8.58
C ILE A 97 9.43 19.24 9.12
N THR A 98 8.52 19.76 8.30
CA THR A 98 7.63 20.85 8.70
C THR A 98 6.55 20.40 9.69
N PRO A 99 6.36 21.10 10.82
CA PRO A 99 5.28 20.84 11.76
C PRO A 99 3.92 21.27 11.17
N GLU A 100 2.83 20.78 11.76
CA GLU A 100 1.47 21.19 11.39
C GLU A 100 1.22 22.67 11.75
N LEU A 101 1.01 23.51 10.74
CA LEU A 101 0.67 24.94 10.90
C LEU A 101 -0.63 25.32 10.16
N PRO A 102 -1.33 26.38 10.59
CA PRO A 102 -2.39 27.01 9.80
C PRO A 102 -1.89 27.58 8.45
N ALA A 103 -2.80 27.95 7.54
CA ALA A 103 -2.41 28.53 6.26
C ALA A 103 -1.92 29.96 6.49
N GLY A 104 -0.77 30.31 5.94
CA GLY A 104 -0.24 31.65 6.12
C GLY A 104 1.24 31.77 5.79
N ASN A 105 1.76 32.97 6.00
CA ASN A 105 3.17 33.23 5.88
C ASN A 105 3.84 33.05 7.23
N TYR A 106 4.82 32.15 7.28
CA TYR A 106 5.58 31.84 8.48
C TYR A 106 7.02 32.28 8.31
N GLU A 107 7.63 32.70 9.41
CA GLU A 107 9.03 33.09 9.43
C GLU A 107 9.87 31.88 9.83
N LEU A 108 10.68 31.39 8.89
CA LEU A 108 11.78 30.49 9.17
C LEU A 108 12.96 31.33 9.66
N THR A 109 13.45 31.03 10.85
CA THR A 109 14.67 31.61 11.41
C THR A 109 15.73 30.53 11.52
N VAL A 110 16.91 30.79 10.97
CA VAL A 110 18.10 29.96 11.16
C VAL A 110 19.09 30.79 11.97
N GLU A 111 19.43 30.34 13.16
CA GLU A 111 20.28 31.09 14.09
C GLU A 111 21.43 30.28 14.68
N ASN A 112 22.53 30.96 14.99
CA ASN A 112 23.66 30.41 15.76
C ASN A 112 24.29 31.50 16.64
N SER A 113 25.37 31.15 17.35
CA SER A 113 26.06 32.06 18.28
C SER A 113 26.63 33.34 17.64
N LEU A 114 26.73 33.40 16.30
CA LEU A 114 27.26 34.53 15.54
C LEU A 114 26.18 35.39 14.86
N GLY A 115 24.93 34.92 14.79
CA GLY A 115 23.81 35.69 14.22
C GLY A 115 22.64 34.82 13.73
N TYR A 116 21.67 35.47 13.07
CA TYR A 116 20.49 34.79 12.51
C TYR A 116 20.14 35.33 11.12
N GLN A 117 19.40 34.52 10.35
CA GLN A 117 18.74 34.90 9.11
C GLN A 117 17.28 34.46 9.16
N THR A 118 16.42 35.23 8.50
CA THR A 118 15.02 34.87 8.35
C THR A 118 14.60 34.80 6.90
N GLN A 119 13.71 33.87 6.60
CA GLN A 119 13.04 33.75 5.32
C GLN A 119 11.54 33.57 5.56
N THR A 120 10.72 34.35 4.87
CA THR A 120 9.28 34.13 4.85
C THR A 120 8.98 32.95 3.94
N LEU A 121 8.30 31.94 4.48
CA LEU A 121 7.82 30.78 3.77
C LEU A 121 6.30 30.81 3.75
N GLU A 122 5.72 30.46 2.61
CA GLU A 122 4.28 30.29 2.50
C GLU A 122 3.94 28.86 2.95
N TYR A 123 3.07 28.74 3.94
CA TYR A 123 2.51 27.47 4.37
C TYR A 123 1.09 27.36 3.80
N ALA A 124 0.92 26.41 2.89
CA ALA A 124 -0.32 26.24 2.15
C ALA A 124 -1.15 25.10 2.78
N ASN A 125 -2.29 25.43 3.39
CA ASN A 125 -3.15 24.42 4.03
C ASN A 125 -4.03 23.61 3.06
N LYS A 126 -4.06 23.95 1.77
CA LYS A 126 -4.92 23.30 0.77
C LYS A 126 -4.29 23.44 -0.61
N LEU A 127 -4.23 22.34 -1.37
CA LEU A 127 -4.03 22.42 -2.82
C LEU A 127 -5.27 23.12 -3.42
N GLN A 128 -5.11 24.39 -3.80
CA GLN A 128 -6.15 25.16 -4.47
C GLN A 128 -6.10 24.86 -5.97
N ALA A 129 -6.86 23.84 -6.38
CA ALA A 129 -6.97 23.41 -7.76
C ALA A 129 -8.16 24.08 -8.47
N ASN A 130 -7.93 24.59 -9.68
CA ASN A 130 -9.00 25.04 -10.57
C ASN A 130 -9.69 23.85 -11.27
N SER A 131 -8.95 22.76 -11.45
CA SER A 131 -9.39 21.54 -12.14
C SER A 131 -8.45 20.39 -11.80
N MET A 132 -8.93 19.16 -11.96
CA MET A 132 -8.18 17.93 -11.73
C MET A 132 -8.44 16.90 -12.84
N ALA A 133 -7.51 15.96 -12.97
CA ALA A 133 -7.66 14.79 -13.80
C ALA A 133 -7.07 13.57 -13.06
N THR A 134 -7.64 12.40 -13.31
CA THR A 134 -7.22 11.11 -12.76
C THR A 134 -6.84 10.18 -13.91
N GLY A 135 -5.69 9.54 -13.81
CA GLY A 135 -5.31 8.40 -14.64
C GLY A 135 -5.65 7.08 -13.93
N GLU A 136 -5.13 5.97 -14.45
CA GLU A 136 -5.34 4.65 -13.81
C GLU A 136 -4.61 4.53 -12.46
N SER A 137 -3.39 5.09 -12.36
CA SER A 137 -2.50 4.92 -11.20
C SER A 137 -1.94 6.23 -10.61
N HIS A 138 -2.31 7.39 -11.16
CA HIS A 138 -1.85 8.70 -10.70
C HIS A 138 -2.91 9.79 -10.94
N SER A 139 -2.76 10.91 -10.24
CA SER A 139 -3.67 12.05 -10.29
C SER A 139 -2.90 13.34 -10.47
N CYS A 140 -3.49 14.32 -11.14
CA CYS A 140 -2.90 15.63 -11.32
C CYS A 140 -3.94 16.73 -11.17
N ALA A 141 -3.48 17.91 -10.75
CA ALA A 141 -4.31 19.09 -10.57
C ALA A 141 -3.68 20.34 -11.18
N ILE A 142 -4.52 21.20 -11.75
CA ILE A 142 -4.15 22.54 -12.22
C ILE A 142 -4.36 23.51 -11.06
N LYS A 143 -3.29 24.14 -10.59
CA LYS A 143 -3.35 25.17 -9.55
C LYS A 143 -3.99 26.45 -10.07
N SER A 144 -4.39 27.33 -9.15
CA SER A 144 -4.93 28.66 -9.47
C SER A 144 -4.02 29.54 -10.34
N ASP A 145 -2.71 29.32 -10.30
CA ASP A 145 -1.69 29.98 -11.13
C ASP A 145 -1.47 29.32 -12.50
N GLN A 146 -2.29 28.31 -12.85
CA GLN A 146 -2.23 27.53 -14.08
C GLN A 146 -0.94 26.70 -14.26
N THR A 147 -0.25 26.39 -13.15
CA THR A 147 0.79 25.36 -13.10
C THR A 147 0.20 24.03 -12.62
N VAL A 148 0.95 22.93 -12.76
CA VAL A 148 0.43 21.57 -12.51
C VAL A 148 1.20 20.88 -11.40
N VAL A 149 0.46 20.17 -10.54
CA VAL A 149 1.02 19.20 -9.60
C VAL A 149 0.45 17.81 -9.89
N CYS A 150 1.21 16.76 -9.63
CA CYS A 150 0.80 15.37 -9.79
C CYS A 150 1.22 14.52 -8.58
N TRP A 151 0.52 13.42 -8.29
CA TRP A 151 0.83 12.44 -7.25
C TRP A 151 0.36 11.04 -7.67
N GLY A 152 0.87 10.00 -7.01
CA GLY A 152 0.62 8.59 -7.30
C GLY A 152 1.86 7.89 -7.87
N HIS A 153 1.61 6.85 -8.68
CA HIS A 153 2.64 6.01 -9.30
C HIS A 153 3.50 6.78 -10.32
N ASN A 154 4.80 6.50 -10.41
CA ASN A 154 5.76 7.27 -11.21
C ASN A 154 6.87 6.47 -11.93
N ASP A 155 6.80 5.13 -12.02
CA ASP A 155 7.84 4.30 -12.68
C ASP A 155 8.33 4.77 -14.08
N TYR A 156 7.51 5.54 -14.81
CA TYR A 156 7.83 6.06 -16.14
C TYR A 156 7.98 7.58 -16.18
N GLY A 157 8.02 8.24 -15.03
CA GLY A 157 8.06 9.69 -14.87
C GLY A 157 6.75 10.39 -15.19
N GLN A 158 5.60 9.72 -15.08
CA GLN A 158 4.26 10.25 -15.35
C GLN A 158 3.82 11.38 -14.40
N LEU A 159 4.55 11.62 -13.31
CA LEU A 159 4.38 12.81 -12.46
C LEU A 159 5.08 14.05 -13.01
N GLY A 160 6.01 13.90 -13.98
CA GLY A 160 6.60 15.03 -14.71
C GLY A 160 7.55 15.92 -13.89
N ASN A 161 7.98 15.43 -12.73
CA ASN A 161 8.86 16.09 -11.77
C ASN A 161 10.35 15.76 -11.98
N ASN A 162 10.71 15.12 -13.12
CA ASN A 162 12.05 14.65 -13.42
C ASN A 162 12.58 13.57 -12.45
N SER A 163 11.69 12.74 -11.89
CA SER A 163 12.01 11.50 -11.19
C SER A 163 11.17 10.33 -11.73
N ASP A 164 11.57 9.12 -11.38
CA ASP A 164 10.84 7.85 -11.53
C ASP A 164 10.25 7.34 -10.20
N GLU A 165 10.52 8.05 -9.10
CA GLU A 165 9.99 7.72 -7.76
C GLU A 165 8.52 8.13 -7.60
N ASP A 166 7.70 7.22 -7.06
CA ASP A 166 6.30 7.46 -6.66
C ASP A 166 6.19 8.64 -5.69
N SER A 167 5.02 9.29 -5.65
CA SER A 167 4.77 10.36 -4.68
C SER A 167 3.36 10.33 -4.13
N GLY A 168 3.20 10.05 -2.84
CA GLY A 168 1.91 10.16 -2.14
C GLY A 168 1.42 11.61 -1.94
N VAL A 169 2.28 12.60 -2.19
CA VAL A 169 1.98 14.03 -2.09
C VAL A 169 2.10 14.73 -3.45
N PRO A 170 1.38 15.85 -3.68
CA PRO A 170 1.47 16.59 -4.93
C PRO A 170 2.88 17.15 -5.19
N VAL A 171 3.54 16.66 -6.25
CA VAL A 171 4.82 17.17 -6.76
C VAL A 171 4.62 18.09 -7.97
N GLN A 172 5.44 19.13 -8.07
CA GLN A 172 5.35 20.11 -9.14
C GLN A 172 5.86 19.52 -10.47
N VAL A 173 5.04 19.63 -11.52
CA VAL A 173 5.45 19.30 -12.89
C VAL A 173 6.46 20.35 -13.37
N VAL A 174 7.63 19.92 -13.85
CA VAL A 174 8.74 20.79 -14.23
C VAL A 174 8.44 21.53 -15.52
N GLY A 175 8.62 22.86 -15.50
CA GLY A 175 8.62 23.69 -16.71
C GLY A 175 7.26 23.91 -17.39
N LEU A 176 6.16 23.52 -16.74
CA LEU A 176 4.81 23.60 -17.31
C LEU A 176 3.98 24.74 -16.69
N THR A 177 3.48 25.64 -17.53
CA THR A 177 2.70 26.83 -17.14
C THR A 177 1.61 27.14 -18.17
N ASN A 178 0.56 27.88 -17.77
CA ASN A 178 -0.58 28.25 -18.63
C ASN A 178 -1.34 27.01 -19.13
N VAL A 179 -1.60 26.08 -18.21
CA VAL A 179 -2.35 24.85 -18.49
C VAL A 179 -3.84 25.11 -18.33
N ALA A 180 -4.58 24.81 -19.40
CA ALA A 180 -6.04 24.97 -19.47
C ALA A 180 -6.78 23.69 -19.08
N ALA A 181 -6.23 22.52 -19.45
CA ALA A 181 -6.82 21.22 -19.15
C ALA A 181 -5.75 20.12 -19.06
N LEU A 182 -6.06 19.07 -18.30
CA LEU A 182 -5.25 17.87 -18.15
C LEU A 182 -5.99 16.66 -18.71
N SER A 183 -5.25 15.69 -19.23
CA SER A 183 -5.78 14.39 -19.57
C SER A 183 -4.72 13.31 -19.33
N LEU A 184 -5.05 12.31 -18.53
CA LEU A 184 -4.12 11.31 -18.01
C LEU A 184 -4.49 9.94 -18.58
N GLY A 185 -3.49 9.16 -18.99
CA GLY A 185 -3.64 7.75 -19.35
C GLY A 185 -3.21 6.82 -18.22
N ALA A 186 -2.85 5.58 -18.55
CA ALA A 186 -2.46 4.57 -17.57
C ALA A 186 -1.10 4.88 -16.91
N SER A 187 -0.14 5.34 -17.72
CA SER A 187 1.25 5.58 -17.30
C SER A 187 1.87 6.79 -18.02
N HIS A 188 1.02 7.68 -18.54
CA HIS A 188 1.43 8.94 -19.17
C HIS A 188 0.43 10.04 -18.86
N SER A 189 0.88 11.28 -19.02
CA SER A 189 0.13 12.49 -18.70
C SER A 189 0.23 13.46 -19.86
N CYS A 190 -0.86 14.18 -20.15
CA CYS A 190 -0.87 15.24 -21.14
C CYS A 190 -1.58 16.49 -20.62
N ALA A 191 -1.13 17.65 -21.09
CA ALA A 191 -1.64 18.96 -20.72
C ALA A 191 -1.92 19.79 -21.96
N LEU A 192 -3.14 20.31 -22.06
CA LEU A 192 -3.54 21.34 -23.01
C LEU A 192 -3.23 22.71 -22.44
N LYS A 193 -2.50 23.54 -23.18
CA LYS A 193 -2.19 24.92 -22.81
C LYS A 193 -3.20 25.91 -23.39
N ASP A 194 -3.27 27.09 -22.77
CA ASP A 194 -4.13 28.21 -23.20
C ASP A 194 -3.90 28.65 -24.67
N ASP A 195 -2.69 28.43 -25.18
CA ASP A 195 -2.31 28.75 -26.57
C ASP A 195 -2.73 27.66 -27.58
N GLY A 196 -3.41 26.60 -27.12
CA GLY A 196 -3.86 25.47 -27.93
C GLY A 196 -2.75 24.48 -28.31
N THR A 197 -1.59 24.54 -27.66
CA THR A 197 -0.52 23.53 -27.75
C THR A 197 -0.69 22.44 -26.68
N VAL A 198 -0.11 21.26 -26.93
CA VAL A 198 -0.18 20.11 -26.01
C VAL A 198 1.22 19.67 -25.62
N ASN A 199 1.43 19.40 -24.33
CA ASN A 199 2.62 18.71 -23.83
C ASN A 199 2.22 17.39 -23.20
N CYS A 200 3.03 16.34 -23.39
CA CYS A 200 2.84 15.04 -22.75
C CYS A 200 4.14 14.58 -22.07
N TRP A 201 4.05 13.72 -21.07
CA TRP A 201 5.18 13.09 -20.37
C TRP A 201 4.78 11.72 -19.80
N GLY A 202 5.74 10.96 -19.31
CA GLY A 202 5.58 9.58 -18.87
C GLY A 202 6.02 8.56 -19.93
N GLN A 203 5.37 7.40 -19.92
CA GLN A 203 5.72 6.29 -20.81
C GLN A 203 5.47 6.61 -22.28
N ASN A 204 6.33 6.09 -23.18
CA ASN A 204 6.22 6.37 -24.63
C ASN A 204 6.46 5.17 -25.55
N ALA A 205 6.45 3.93 -25.04
CA ALA A 205 6.75 2.75 -25.86
C ALA A 205 5.87 2.60 -27.13
N PHE A 206 4.69 3.23 -27.15
CA PHE A 206 3.76 3.22 -28.28
C PHE A 206 3.61 4.56 -28.99
N GLY A 207 4.39 5.59 -28.63
CA GLY A 207 4.28 6.93 -29.21
C GLY A 207 3.25 7.83 -28.52
N MET A 208 2.87 7.53 -27.27
CA MET A 208 1.88 8.27 -26.49
C MET A 208 2.24 9.75 -26.29
N LEU A 209 3.53 10.10 -26.35
CA LEU A 209 3.98 11.50 -26.25
C LEU A 209 3.83 12.30 -27.55
N GLY A 210 3.54 11.64 -28.68
CA GLY A 210 3.25 12.30 -29.95
C GLY A 210 4.40 13.14 -30.52
N ASN A 211 5.63 12.88 -30.10
CA ASN A 211 6.83 13.66 -30.42
C ASN A 211 7.73 13.02 -31.50
N GLY A 212 7.23 11.99 -32.19
CA GLY A 212 7.99 11.24 -33.19
C GLY A 212 9.01 10.25 -32.62
N SER A 213 9.06 10.06 -31.30
CA SER A 213 9.92 9.11 -30.60
C SER A 213 9.10 7.99 -29.93
N THR A 214 9.81 6.94 -29.48
CA THR A 214 9.32 5.92 -28.55
C THR A 214 9.98 6.01 -27.17
N ASP A 215 10.86 6.98 -26.97
CA ASP A 215 11.56 7.20 -25.70
C ASP A 215 10.62 7.91 -24.72
N GLU A 216 10.51 7.38 -23.51
CA GLU A 216 9.79 8.02 -22.41
C GLU A 216 10.43 9.34 -22.00
N SER A 217 9.67 10.15 -21.25
CA SER A 217 10.14 11.44 -20.78
C SER A 217 9.60 11.75 -19.39
N TRP A 218 10.48 11.95 -18.42
CA TRP A 218 10.12 12.28 -17.04
C TRP A 218 9.78 13.77 -16.84
N VAL A 219 9.79 14.53 -17.94
CA VAL A 219 9.38 15.94 -18.01
C VAL A 219 8.48 16.17 -19.23
N PRO A 220 7.61 17.20 -19.20
CA PRO A 220 6.75 17.56 -20.33
C PRO A 220 7.51 17.80 -21.64
N VAL A 221 7.07 17.15 -22.71
CA VAL A 221 7.53 17.36 -24.09
C VAL A 221 6.38 17.79 -25.00
N VAL A 222 6.67 18.67 -25.95
CA VAL A 222 5.68 19.20 -26.89
C VAL A 222 5.26 18.11 -27.89
N VAL A 223 3.95 17.97 -28.11
CA VAL A 223 3.39 17.11 -29.16
C VAL A 223 3.67 17.72 -30.54
N SER A 224 4.23 16.95 -31.46
CA SER A 224 4.74 17.46 -32.74
C SER A 224 3.61 17.92 -33.67
N GLY A 225 3.71 19.18 -34.14
CA GLY A 225 2.81 19.75 -35.14
C GLY A 225 1.38 20.01 -34.66
N LEU A 226 1.09 19.84 -33.37
CA LEU A 226 -0.25 19.99 -32.81
C LEU A 226 -0.47 21.40 -32.25
N THR A 227 -1.40 22.13 -32.87
CA THR A 227 -1.82 23.48 -32.46
C THR A 227 -3.33 23.61 -32.58
N THR A 228 -3.89 24.70 -32.03
CA THR A 228 -5.32 25.03 -32.10
C THR A 228 -6.22 23.94 -31.52
N VAL A 229 -5.74 23.24 -30.49
CA VAL A 229 -6.50 22.24 -29.75
C VAL A 229 -7.47 22.93 -28.79
N THR A 230 -8.69 22.40 -28.70
CA THR A 230 -9.75 22.86 -27.79
C THR A 230 -10.18 21.81 -26.80
N VAL A 231 -10.03 20.52 -27.13
CA VAL A 231 -10.31 19.39 -26.23
C VAL A 231 -9.19 18.38 -26.37
N LEU A 232 -8.74 17.84 -25.25
CA LEU A 232 -7.73 16.79 -25.15
C LEU A 232 -8.32 15.65 -24.31
N THR A 233 -8.16 14.42 -24.77
CA THR A 233 -8.61 13.21 -24.08
C THR A 233 -7.58 12.09 -24.26
N SER A 234 -7.40 11.30 -23.23
CA SER A 234 -6.45 10.20 -23.15
C SER A 234 -7.23 8.91 -22.91
N GLY A 235 -6.94 7.86 -23.66
CA GLY A 235 -7.23 6.50 -23.22
C GLY A 235 -6.03 5.92 -22.48
N ALA A 236 -6.08 4.64 -22.12
CA ALA A 236 -5.02 3.97 -21.34
C ALA A 236 -3.63 4.15 -21.97
N THR A 237 -3.52 4.02 -23.30
CA THR A 237 -2.24 4.00 -24.03
C THR A 237 -2.23 4.82 -25.33
N PHE A 238 -3.18 5.74 -25.48
CA PHE A 238 -3.30 6.61 -26.66
C PHE A 238 -3.99 7.92 -26.29
N ASN A 239 -3.98 8.90 -27.19
CA ASN A 239 -4.62 10.19 -26.98
C ASN A 239 -5.37 10.63 -28.22
N CYS A 240 -6.38 11.48 -28.04
CA CYS A 240 -7.07 12.20 -29.09
C CYS A 240 -7.24 13.68 -28.72
N ALA A 241 -7.26 14.53 -29.74
CA ALA A 241 -7.44 15.96 -29.60
C ALA A 241 -8.44 16.49 -30.65
N LEU A 242 -9.33 17.38 -30.20
CA LEU A 242 -10.24 18.15 -31.05
C LEU A 242 -9.62 19.51 -31.33
N LYS A 243 -9.58 19.90 -32.60
CA LYS A 243 -9.11 21.21 -33.03
C LYS A 243 -10.27 22.18 -33.23
N THR A 244 -9.97 23.48 -33.22
CA THR A 244 -10.95 24.57 -33.42
C THR A 244 -11.77 24.48 -34.71
N ASP A 245 -11.27 23.77 -35.73
CA ASP A 245 -11.94 23.58 -37.02
C ASP A 245 -12.85 22.33 -37.06
N GLY A 246 -12.99 21.61 -35.94
CA GLY A 246 -13.78 20.39 -35.83
C GLY A 246 -13.06 19.12 -36.26
N THR A 247 -11.76 19.20 -36.59
CA THR A 247 -10.92 18.04 -36.91
C THR A 247 -10.48 17.32 -35.64
N VAL A 248 -10.58 15.99 -35.64
CA VAL A 248 -10.07 15.12 -34.57
C VAL A 248 -8.79 14.44 -35.04
N VAL A 249 -7.75 14.51 -34.21
CA VAL A 249 -6.50 13.78 -34.40
C VAL A 249 -6.22 12.88 -33.21
N CYS A 250 -5.63 11.71 -33.43
CA CYS A 250 -5.24 10.77 -32.39
C CYS A 250 -3.81 10.28 -32.58
N TRP A 251 -3.14 9.84 -31.51
CA TRP A 251 -1.79 9.26 -31.56
C TRP A 251 -1.56 8.26 -30.41
N GLY A 252 -0.51 7.44 -30.53
CA GLY A 252 -0.16 6.39 -29.58
C GLY A 252 -0.47 4.99 -30.09
N TYR A 253 -0.87 4.11 -29.18
CA TYR A 253 -1.16 2.70 -29.47
C TYR A 253 -2.40 2.55 -30.38
N ASN A 254 -2.34 1.66 -31.39
CA ASN A 254 -3.43 1.49 -32.37
C ASN A 254 -3.76 0.04 -32.75
N ARG A 255 -3.33 -0.98 -31.99
CA ARG A 255 -3.49 -2.38 -32.46
C ARG A 255 -4.95 -2.84 -32.60
N ILE A 256 -5.89 -2.10 -32.03
CA ILE A 256 -7.32 -2.39 -32.07
C ILE A 256 -8.13 -1.28 -32.77
N GLY A 257 -7.47 -0.34 -33.44
CA GLY A 257 -8.11 0.70 -34.24
C GLY A 257 -8.54 1.94 -33.46
N GLN A 258 -8.06 2.12 -32.23
CA GLN A 258 -8.44 3.23 -31.35
C GLN A 258 -8.05 4.62 -31.87
N LEU A 259 -7.18 4.73 -32.87
CA LEU A 259 -6.86 6.02 -33.49
C LEU A 259 -7.86 6.43 -34.58
N GLY A 260 -8.72 5.53 -35.05
CA GLY A 260 -9.77 5.86 -36.02
C GLY A 260 -9.27 6.28 -37.41
N ASP A 261 -7.99 6.07 -37.70
CA ASP A 261 -7.29 6.47 -38.94
C ASP A 261 -7.46 5.47 -40.10
N GLY A 262 -8.26 4.44 -39.90
CA GLY A 262 -8.45 3.33 -40.84
C GLY A 262 -7.36 2.27 -40.78
N THR A 263 -6.43 2.35 -39.84
CA THR A 263 -5.33 1.40 -39.67
C THR A 263 -5.36 0.73 -38.30
N THR A 264 -4.41 -0.18 -38.07
CA THR A 264 -4.11 -0.75 -36.74
C THR A 264 -2.64 -0.56 -36.36
N THR A 265 -2.02 0.48 -36.92
CA THR A 265 -0.59 0.79 -36.72
C THR A 265 -0.45 1.96 -35.77
N ASN A 266 0.40 1.82 -34.75
CA ASN A 266 0.67 2.89 -33.79
C ASN A 266 1.15 4.16 -34.53
N ALA A 267 0.77 5.32 -34.01
CA ALA A 267 1.17 6.60 -34.58
C ALA A 267 2.02 7.36 -33.55
N LEU A 268 3.29 7.64 -33.90
CA LEU A 268 4.21 8.40 -33.04
C LEU A 268 3.99 9.92 -33.10
N GLU A 269 3.12 10.36 -34.00
CA GLU A 269 2.70 11.75 -34.20
C GLU A 269 1.17 11.76 -34.45
N PRO A 270 0.46 12.88 -34.21
CA PRO A 270 -0.98 12.98 -34.43
C PRO A 270 -1.41 12.63 -35.88
N VAL A 271 -2.37 11.72 -36.00
CA VAL A 271 -3.03 11.33 -37.27
C VAL A 271 -4.51 11.67 -37.23
N GLU A 272 -5.08 12.09 -38.37
CA GLU A 272 -6.50 12.45 -38.45
C GLU A 272 -7.43 11.23 -38.41
N VAL A 273 -8.54 11.34 -37.66
CA VAL A 273 -9.62 10.35 -37.68
C VAL A 273 -10.32 10.43 -39.04
N LEU A 274 -10.31 9.32 -39.79
CA LEU A 274 -10.60 9.35 -41.22
C LEU A 274 -12.08 9.67 -41.50
N GLY A 275 -12.33 10.82 -42.13
CA GLY A 275 -13.65 11.21 -42.65
C GLY A 275 -14.62 11.75 -41.59
N LEU A 276 -14.18 11.94 -40.35
CA LEU A 276 -14.96 12.53 -39.28
C LEU A 276 -14.92 14.06 -39.38
N THR A 277 -16.08 14.72 -39.40
CA THR A 277 -16.20 16.18 -39.55
C THR A 277 -17.27 16.73 -38.63
N ASN A 278 -17.21 18.04 -38.37
CA ASN A 278 -18.16 18.79 -37.55
C ASN A 278 -18.26 18.28 -36.09
N VAL A 279 -17.13 17.85 -35.52
CA VAL A 279 -17.07 17.38 -34.14
C VAL A 279 -17.06 18.57 -33.19
N ILE A 280 -17.83 18.49 -32.12
CA ILE A 280 -17.93 19.51 -31.06
C ILE A 280 -17.45 19.02 -29.70
N ALA A 281 -17.41 17.71 -29.47
CA ALA A 281 -16.87 17.09 -28.27
C ALA A 281 -16.28 15.71 -28.58
N ILE A 282 -15.27 15.31 -27.83
CA ILE A 282 -14.67 13.97 -27.87
C ILE A 282 -14.43 13.49 -26.44
N ASN A 283 -14.51 12.18 -26.23
CA ASN A 283 -14.11 11.52 -24.99
C ASN A 283 -13.55 10.12 -25.31
N SER A 284 -12.54 9.72 -24.55
CA SER A 284 -11.81 8.45 -24.72
C SER A 284 -11.47 7.91 -23.35
N ASP A 285 -11.46 6.59 -23.25
CA ASP A 285 -10.93 5.85 -22.12
C ASP A 285 -10.47 4.47 -22.63
N SER A 286 -9.61 3.79 -21.87
CA SER A 286 -9.15 2.43 -22.10
C SER A 286 -8.71 2.20 -23.57
N GLY A 287 -9.59 1.66 -24.41
CA GLY A 287 -9.32 1.34 -25.81
C GLY A 287 -10.26 1.95 -26.84
N HIS A 288 -11.16 2.86 -26.50
CA HIS A 288 -12.11 3.43 -27.48
C HIS A 288 -12.36 4.93 -27.29
N THR A 289 -12.86 5.56 -28.36
CA THR A 289 -13.16 6.99 -28.39
C THR A 289 -14.53 7.20 -29.02
N CYS A 290 -15.26 8.18 -28.48
CA CYS A 290 -16.52 8.64 -29.02
C CYS A 290 -16.49 10.15 -29.26
N ALA A 291 -17.26 10.61 -30.23
CA ALA A 291 -17.33 12.00 -30.67
C ALA A 291 -18.79 12.44 -30.88
N LEU A 292 -19.12 13.63 -30.37
CA LEU A 292 -20.39 14.30 -30.60
C LEU A 292 -20.23 15.27 -31.77
N LYS A 293 -21.18 15.25 -32.70
CA LYS A 293 -21.22 16.17 -33.84
C LYS A 293 -22.23 17.30 -33.63
N ASP A 294 -22.06 18.38 -34.39
CA ASP A 294 -22.93 19.55 -34.37
C ASP A 294 -24.39 19.29 -34.81
N ASP A 295 -24.64 18.14 -35.44
CA ASP A 295 -25.95 17.65 -35.85
C ASP A 295 -26.62 16.75 -34.78
N GLU A 296 -26.10 16.77 -33.55
CA GLU A 296 -26.55 15.98 -32.39
C GLU A 296 -26.38 14.46 -32.57
N THR A 297 -25.66 14.01 -33.61
CA THR A 297 -25.35 12.58 -33.80
C THR A 297 -23.98 12.22 -33.24
N MET A 298 -23.83 10.95 -32.86
CA MET A 298 -22.61 10.44 -32.22
C MET A 298 -21.89 9.41 -33.09
N ALA A 299 -20.57 9.36 -32.95
CA ALA A 299 -19.73 8.38 -33.62
C ALA A 299 -18.68 7.80 -32.65
N CYS A 300 -18.44 6.50 -32.69
CA CYS A 300 -17.41 5.85 -31.86
C CYS A 300 -16.47 4.96 -32.70
N TRP A 301 -15.25 4.72 -32.22
CA TRP A 301 -14.28 3.80 -32.82
C TRP A 301 -13.34 3.20 -31.77
N GLY A 302 -12.59 2.18 -32.16
CA GLY A 302 -11.63 1.47 -31.29
C GLY A 302 -12.14 0.12 -30.83
N TYR A 303 -11.84 -0.21 -29.57
CA TYR A 303 -12.18 -1.47 -28.92
C TYR A 303 -13.70 -1.66 -28.79
N ASN A 304 -14.20 -2.87 -29.02
CA ASN A 304 -15.64 -3.18 -28.98
C ASN A 304 -15.97 -4.58 -28.46
N ALA A 305 -15.11 -5.25 -27.69
CA ALA A 305 -15.38 -6.64 -27.30
C ALA A 305 -16.66 -6.81 -26.47
N GLU A 306 -17.03 -5.79 -25.70
CA GLU A 306 -18.21 -5.77 -24.82
C GLU A 306 -19.38 -4.97 -25.41
N GLY A 307 -19.24 -4.48 -26.64
CA GLY A 307 -20.25 -3.66 -27.31
C GLY A 307 -20.21 -2.18 -26.95
N GLN A 308 -19.14 -1.69 -26.34
CA GLN A 308 -18.96 -0.30 -25.88
C GLN A 308 -19.07 0.75 -27.00
N LEU A 309 -18.93 0.36 -28.27
CA LEU A 309 -19.20 1.29 -29.37
C LEU A 309 -20.71 1.56 -29.51
N GLY A 310 -21.58 0.60 -29.17
CA GLY A 310 -23.03 0.79 -29.22
C GLY A 310 -23.65 0.57 -30.61
N ASP A 311 -22.92 -0.09 -31.51
CA ASP A 311 -23.30 -0.32 -32.90
C ASP A 311 -24.02 -1.66 -33.13
N SER A 312 -24.51 -2.31 -32.06
CA SER A 312 -25.09 -3.65 -32.06
C SER A 312 -24.11 -4.77 -32.45
N THR A 313 -22.80 -4.52 -32.41
CA THR A 313 -21.77 -5.53 -32.67
C THR A 313 -20.78 -5.62 -31.50
N THR A 314 -19.90 -6.61 -31.56
CA THR A 314 -18.72 -6.72 -30.69
C THR A 314 -17.41 -6.61 -31.47
N THR A 315 -17.46 -5.98 -32.65
CA THR A 315 -16.32 -5.91 -33.57
C THR A 315 -15.61 -4.57 -33.42
N ASN A 316 -14.29 -4.62 -33.16
CA ASN A 316 -13.46 -3.40 -33.11
C ASN A 316 -13.55 -2.63 -34.44
N ALA A 317 -13.50 -1.30 -34.35
CA ALA A 317 -13.65 -0.44 -35.51
C ALA A 317 -12.45 0.49 -35.66
N SER A 318 -11.65 0.31 -36.72
CA SER A 318 -10.53 1.21 -37.06
C SER A 318 -10.97 2.51 -37.77
N THR A 319 -12.27 2.66 -38.03
CA THR A 319 -12.92 3.88 -38.51
C THR A 319 -14.20 4.06 -37.70
N PHE A 320 -14.68 5.30 -37.56
CA PHE A 320 -15.88 5.56 -36.78
C PHE A 320 -17.13 4.85 -37.30
N VAL A 321 -17.97 4.41 -36.37
CA VAL A 321 -19.33 3.89 -36.59
C VAL A 321 -20.34 4.86 -35.99
N SER A 322 -21.49 5.03 -36.66
CA SER A 322 -22.57 5.90 -36.18
C SER A 322 -23.42 5.21 -35.14
N ILE A 323 -23.72 5.89 -34.03
CA ILE A 323 -24.46 5.33 -32.91
C ILE A 323 -25.89 5.86 -32.89
N ALA A 324 -26.85 4.98 -32.58
CA ALA A 324 -28.27 5.30 -32.52
C ALA A 324 -28.68 5.92 -31.15
N ALA A 325 -27.91 6.90 -30.67
CA ALA A 325 -28.25 7.72 -29.51
C ALA A 325 -28.87 9.05 -30.00
N GLU A 326 -30.01 9.44 -29.44
CA GLU A 326 -30.74 10.66 -29.81
C GLU A 326 -30.69 11.70 -28.69
N ASN A 327 -30.68 12.99 -29.06
CA ASN A 327 -30.68 14.14 -28.13
C ASN A 327 -29.49 14.12 -27.15
N VAL A 328 -28.29 13.79 -27.62
CA VAL A 328 -27.08 13.72 -26.78
C VAL A 328 -26.58 15.12 -26.44
N GLN A 329 -26.39 15.40 -25.16
CA GLN A 329 -25.79 16.63 -24.64
C GLN A 329 -24.29 16.45 -24.35
N ALA A 330 -23.91 15.32 -23.75
CA ALA A 330 -22.54 15.02 -23.35
C ALA A 330 -22.24 13.52 -23.48
N ILE A 331 -20.96 13.18 -23.66
CA ILE A 331 -20.47 11.82 -23.83
C ILE A 331 -19.48 11.53 -22.72
N GLU A 332 -19.68 10.41 -22.04
CA GLU A 332 -18.69 9.82 -21.16
C GLU A 332 -18.31 8.42 -21.64
N VAL A 333 -17.01 8.16 -21.61
CA VAL A 333 -16.42 6.90 -22.00
C VAL A 333 -15.67 6.35 -20.77
N GLY A 334 -15.87 5.07 -20.46
CA GLY A 334 -15.19 4.37 -19.36
C GLY A 334 -14.58 3.05 -19.82
N GLY A 335 -13.90 2.32 -18.92
CA GLY A 335 -13.06 1.15 -19.22
C GLY A 335 -13.51 0.18 -20.31
N ASN A 336 -14.81 -0.17 -20.36
CA ASN A 336 -15.43 -0.96 -21.44
C ASN A 336 -16.91 -0.61 -21.66
N SER A 337 -17.27 0.64 -21.36
CA SER A 337 -18.67 1.10 -21.42
C SER A 337 -18.72 2.55 -21.90
N THR A 338 -19.86 2.96 -22.44
CA THR A 338 -20.09 4.34 -22.89
C THR A 338 -21.44 4.78 -22.36
N CYS A 339 -21.52 6.01 -21.87
CA CYS A 339 -22.75 6.64 -21.45
C CYS A 339 -22.92 8.01 -22.09
N VAL A 340 -24.16 8.45 -22.20
CA VAL A 340 -24.51 9.77 -22.71
C VAL A 340 -25.51 10.44 -21.79
N ILE A 341 -25.28 11.72 -21.50
CA ILE A 341 -26.29 12.59 -20.91
C ILE A 341 -27.14 13.13 -22.06
N LYS A 342 -28.46 13.00 -21.95
CA LYS A 342 -29.41 13.52 -22.92
C LYS A 342 -29.82 14.96 -22.59
N LEU A 343 -30.31 15.70 -23.58
CA LEU A 343 -30.80 17.08 -23.46
C LEU A 343 -31.95 17.24 -22.44
N ASP A 344 -32.64 16.16 -22.08
CA ASP A 344 -33.69 16.15 -21.04
C ASP A 344 -33.16 15.83 -19.64
N GLY A 345 -31.84 15.64 -19.47
CA GLY A 345 -31.19 15.33 -18.21
C GLY A 345 -31.27 13.85 -17.80
N THR A 346 -31.68 12.96 -18.70
CA THR A 346 -31.61 11.50 -18.50
C THR A 346 -30.31 10.91 -19.06
N VAL A 347 -29.97 9.68 -18.68
CA VAL A 347 -28.73 9.01 -19.10
C VAL A 347 -29.04 7.68 -19.78
N ASP A 348 -28.38 7.42 -20.91
CA ASP A 348 -28.29 6.08 -21.49
C ASP A 348 -26.85 5.57 -21.41
N CYS A 349 -26.66 4.30 -21.09
CA CYS A 349 -25.37 3.62 -21.02
C CYS A 349 -25.40 2.32 -21.84
N TRP A 350 -24.23 1.84 -22.28
CA TRP A 350 -24.06 0.54 -22.94
C TRP A 350 -22.62 0.05 -22.84
N GLY A 351 -22.38 -1.19 -23.27
CA GLY A 351 -21.11 -1.91 -23.13
C GLY A 351 -21.16 -2.91 -21.98
N ASP A 352 -20.04 -3.04 -21.29
CA ASP A 352 -19.87 -3.99 -20.19
C ASP A 352 -20.73 -3.61 -18.96
N ASN A 353 -21.30 -4.63 -18.31
CA ASN A 353 -22.15 -4.49 -17.14
C ASN A 353 -21.94 -5.58 -16.09
N SER A 354 -20.81 -6.31 -16.11
CA SER A 354 -20.51 -7.38 -15.15
C SER A 354 -20.74 -6.97 -13.69
N ASP A 355 -20.45 -5.71 -13.37
CA ASP A 355 -20.53 -5.13 -12.03
C ASP A 355 -21.77 -4.26 -11.79
N GLY A 356 -22.67 -4.17 -12.77
CA GLY A 356 -23.85 -3.29 -12.71
C GLY A 356 -23.56 -1.83 -13.06
N LYS A 357 -22.39 -1.53 -13.64
CA LYS A 357 -21.91 -0.18 -13.97
C LYS A 357 -22.71 0.57 -15.03
N LEU A 358 -23.64 -0.08 -15.73
CA LEU A 358 -24.62 0.59 -16.60
C LEU A 358 -25.83 1.16 -15.84
N GLY A 359 -26.05 0.78 -14.57
CA GLY A 359 -27.08 1.42 -13.72
C GLY A 359 -28.53 1.13 -14.12
N ASN A 360 -28.76 0.11 -14.95
CA ASN A 360 -30.07 -0.27 -15.50
C ASN A 360 -30.82 -1.32 -14.65
N GLY A 361 -30.30 -1.64 -13.46
CA GLY A 361 -30.84 -2.66 -12.57
C GLY A 361 -30.51 -4.11 -12.93
N THR A 362 -29.61 -4.33 -13.90
CA THR A 362 -29.15 -5.67 -14.31
C THR A 362 -27.62 -5.78 -14.26
N LEU A 363 -27.10 -6.99 -14.46
CA LEU A 363 -25.67 -7.27 -14.66
C LEU A 363 -25.36 -7.70 -16.10
N ASP A 364 -26.33 -7.53 -17.01
CA ASP A 364 -26.20 -7.97 -18.40
C ASP A 364 -25.62 -6.83 -19.25
N SER A 365 -24.51 -7.09 -19.93
CA SER A 365 -23.90 -6.16 -20.89
C SER A 365 -24.85 -5.87 -22.06
N THR A 366 -24.83 -4.64 -22.58
CA THR A 366 -25.72 -4.24 -23.69
C THR A 366 -24.93 -3.71 -24.87
N LEU A 367 -25.25 -4.16 -26.09
CA LEU A 367 -24.58 -3.71 -27.33
C LEU A 367 -25.20 -2.42 -27.92
N THR A 368 -26.20 -1.87 -27.25
CA THR A 368 -26.96 -0.69 -27.65
C THR A 368 -27.34 0.13 -26.41
N PRO A 369 -27.55 1.45 -26.55
CA PRO A 369 -27.95 2.32 -25.45
C PRO A 369 -29.16 1.79 -24.66
N VAL A 370 -29.04 1.77 -23.33
CA VAL A 370 -30.11 1.45 -22.38
C VAL A 370 -30.18 2.53 -21.31
N ALA A 371 -31.40 2.90 -20.90
CA ALA A 371 -31.60 3.94 -19.90
C ALA A 371 -31.06 3.51 -18.52
N VAL A 372 -30.32 4.42 -17.88
CA VAL A 372 -29.98 4.33 -16.47
C VAL A 372 -31.25 4.57 -15.64
N THR A 373 -31.47 3.72 -14.64
CA THR A 373 -32.65 3.82 -13.77
C THR A 373 -32.35 4.60 -12.50
N ASP A 374 -33.36 5.07 -11.79
CA ASP A 374 -33.21 5.66 -10.46
C ASP A 374 -32.87 4.60 -9.40
N SER A 375 -32.70 5.02 -8.15
CA SER A 375 -32.37 4.12 -7.04
C SER A 375 -33.43 3.04 -6.76
N THR A 376 -34.64 3.17 -7.32
CA THR A 376 -35.70 2.16 -7.22
C THR A 376 -35.63 1.11 -8.33
N GLY A 377 -34.90 1.39 -9.42
CA GLY A 377 -34.85 0.54 -10.61
C GLY A 377 -36.11 0.60 -11.47
N LEU A 378 -37.03 1.55 -11.22
CA LEU A 378 -38.36 1.58 -11.84
C LEU A 378 -38.61 2.76 -12.78
N ALA A 379 -37.83 3.84 -12.65
CA ALA A 379 -37.92 5.03 -13.48
C ALA A 379 -36.53 5.44 -13.98
N PRO A 380 -36.41 6.26 -15.04
CA PRO A 380 -35.12 6.80 -15.47
C PRO A 380 -34.49 7.69 -14.39
N LEU A 381 -33.16 7.70 -14.31
CA LEU A 381 -32.44 8.72 -13.56
C LEU A 381 -32.58 10.06 -14.28
N GLU A 382 -33.09 11.08 -13.60
CA GLU A 382 -33.39 12.40 -14.17
C GLU A 382 -32.52 13.51 -13.53
N ASN A 383 -32.43 14.65 -14.22
CA ASN A 383 -31.70 15.85 -13.79
C ASN A 383 -30.19 15.66 -13.64
N VAL A 384 -29.59 14.72 -14.37
CA VAL A 384 -28.13 14.52 -14.39
C VAL A 384 -27.46 15.73 -15.04
N ALA A 385 -26.47 16.28 -14.33
CA ALA A 385 -25.70 17.45 -14.72
C ALA A 385 -24.32 17.05 -15.27
N THR A 386 -23.64 16.13 -14.57
CA THR A 386 -22.36 15.55 -15.01
C THR A 386 -22.36 14.06 -14.75
N LEU A 387 -21.51 13.35 -15.49
CA LEU A 387 -21.31 11.93 -15.38
C LEU A 387 -19.79 11.68 -15.41
N SER A 388 -19.33 10.66 -14.71
CA SER A 388 -17.95 10.21 -14.74
C SER A 388 -17.94 8.69 -14.61
N MET A 389 -17.19 8.05 -15.50
CA MET A 389 -17.11 6.61 -15.60
C MET A 389 -15.70 6.16 -15.25
N GLY A 390 -15.58 5.19 -14.35
CA GLY A 390 -14.38 4.40 -14.16
C GLY A 390 -14.50 3.04 -14.86
N ASP A 391 -13.55 2.15 -14.61
CA ASP A 391 -13.57 0.82 -15.20
C ASP A 391 -14.69 -0.06 -14.65
N TYR A 392 -14.98 0.07 -13.35
CA TYR A 392 -15.90 -0.82 -12.64
C TYR A 392 -17.14 -0.11 -12.07
N HIS A 393 -17.18 1.21 -12.05
CA HIS A 393 -18.30 2.00 -11.53
C HIS A 393 -18.52 3.31 -12.30
N THR A 394 -19.72 3.86 -12.15
CA THR A 394 -20.13 5.12 -12.75
C THR A 394 -20.72 6.02 -11.69
N CYS A 395 -20.41 7.31 -11.74
CA CYS A 395 -20.88 8.33 -10.83
C CYS A 395 -21.50 9.50 -11.59
N ALA A 396 -22.58 10.07 -11.06
CA ALA A 396 -23.30 11.20 -11.64
C ALA A 396 -23.60 12.27 -10.59
N THR A 397 -23.43 13.54 -10.95
CA THR A 397 -24.02 14.65 -10.18
C THR A 397 -25.30 15.12 -10.84
N THR A 398 -26.25 15.58 -10.04
CA THR A 398 -27.53 16.12 -10.52
C THR A 398 -27.65 17.62 -10.27
N HIS A 399 -28.49 18.30 -11.04
CA HIS A 399 -28.74 19.74 -10.89
C HIS A 399 -29.38 20.12 -9.53
N ASP A 400 -29.94 19.15 -8.78
CA ASP A 400 -30.42 19.33 -7.42
C ASP A 400 -29.34 19.07 -6.34
N ASN A 401 -28.06 19.02 -6.74
CA ASN A 401 -26.88 18.82 -5.90
C ASN A 401 -26.87 17.47 -5.17
N LYS A 402 -27.25 16.40 -5.86
CA LYS A 402 -27.01 15.04 -5.37
C LYS A 402 -25.92 14.39 -6.20
N ALA A 403 -25.16 13.52 -5.55
CA ALA A 403 -24.23 12.62 -6.20
C ALA A 403 -24.76 11.19 -6.07
N TYR A 404 -24.72 10.46 -7.17
CA TYR A 404 -25.06 9.05 -7.21
C TYR A 404 -23.89 8.28 -7.80
N CYS A 405 -23.61 7.09 -7.28
CA CYS A 405 -22.67 6.16 -7.89
C CYS A 405 -23.32 4.77 -8.02
N TRP A 406 -22.86 3.95 -8.96
CA TRP A 406 -23.30 2.56 -9.12
C TRP A 406 -22.21 1.73 -9.82
N GLY A 407 -22.31 0.41 -9.74
CA GLY A 407 -21.32 -0.55 -10.21
C GLY A 407 -20.66 -1.31 -9.06
N TYR A 408 -19.39 -1.65 -9.24
CA TYR A 408 -18.55 -2.30 -8.24
C TYR A 408 -18.37 -1.40 -7.02
N ASN A 409 -18.44 -1.97 -5.81
CA ASN A 409 -18.37 -1.23 -4.55
C ASN A 409 -17.63 -1.99 -3.45
N GLU A 410 -16.97 -3.10 -3.75
CA GLU A 410 -16.38 -3.96 -2.70
C GLU A 410 -15.25 -3.26 -1.92
N ILE A 411 -14.73 -2.15 -2.45
CA ILE A 411 -13.70 -1.30 -1.85
C ILE A 411 -14.24 0.09 -1.49
N GLY A 412 -15.57 0.28 -1.48
CA GLY A 412 -16.23 1.50 -1.01
C GLY A 412 -16.26 2.67 -1.99
N GLN A 413 -15.91 2.45 -3.26
CA GLN A 413 -15.82 3.51 -4.29
C GLN A 413 -17.16 4.18 -4.62
N LEU A 414 -18.30 3.64 -4.19
CA LEU A 414 -19.61 4.28 -4.34
C LEU A 414 -19.96 5.24 -3.19
N ALA A 415 -19.20 5.23 -2.09
CA ALA A 415 -19.39 6.11 -0.92
C ALA A 415 -20.84 6.18 -0.41
N ASN A 416 -21.51 5.04 -0.30
CA ASN A 416 -22.91 4.89 0.11
C ASN A 416 -23.07 4.20 1.48
N ASP A 417 -22.04 4.24 2.33
CA ASP A 417 -21.94 3.52 3.61
C ASP A 417 -22.17 2.00 3.50
N SER A 418 -21.88 1.44 2.34
CA SER A 418 -21.96 0.02 2.00
C SER A 418 -20.76 -0.37 1.14
N GLN A 419 -20.45 -1.67 1.12
CA GLN A 419 -19.46 -2.26 0.22
C GLN A 419 -20.09 -3.28 -0.75
N LEU A 420 -21.40 -3.19 -0.95
CA LEU A 420 -22.13 -4.02 -1.90
C LEU A 420 -22.21 -3.34 -3.25
N ASN A 421 -21.87 -4.08 -4.31
CA ASN A 421 -22.07 -3.66 -5.69
C ASN A 421 -23.54 -3.26 -5.90
N SER A 422 -23.76 -2.26 -6.73
CA SER A 422 -25.11 -1.77 -7.01
C SER A 422 -25.34 -1.66 -8.51
N ALA A 423 -26.32 -2.42 -9.03
CA ALA A 423 -26.76 -2.30 -10.42
C ALA A 423 -27.70 -1.10 -10.66
N THR A 424 -28.06 -0.35 -9.62
CA THR A 424 -28.81 0.90 -9.70
C THR A 424 -28.04 2.03 -9.01
N PRO A 425 -28.22 3.30 -9.43
CA PRO A 425 -27.66 4.47 -8.75
C PRO A 425 -28.01 4.50 -7.26
N VAL A 426 -26.97 4.51 -6.42
CA VAL A 426 -27.06 4.71 -4.98
C VAL A 426 -26.56 6.10 -4.63
N LEU A 427 -27.20 6.73 -3.64
CA LEU A 427 -26.82 8.06 -3.19
C LEU A 427 -25.44 7.98 -2.52
N VAL A 428 -24.54 8.89 -2.92
CA VAL A 428 -23.30 9.15 -2.18
C VAL A 428 -23.68 9.85 -0.88
N THR A 429 -23.41 9.20 0.26
CA THR A 429 -23.80 9.69 1.58
C THR A 429 -22.68 10.46 2.27
N GLN A 430 -21.44 10.33 1.80
CA GLN A 430 -20.25 10.84 2.48
C GLN A 430 -19.87 12.30 2.15
N ASP A 431 -20.55 12.98 1.24
CA ASP A 431 -20.33 14.42 0.98
C ASP A 431 -21.47 14.99 0.12
N THR A 432 -22.02 16.16 0.48
CA THR A 432 -23.24 16.72 -0.17
C THR A 432 -23.02 17.97 -1.02
N ASP A 433 -21.79 18.51 -1.04
CA ASP A 433 -21.44 19.77 -1.71
C ASP A 433 -20.46 19.60 -2.90
N LEU A 434 -20.54 18.46 -3.59
CA LEU A 434 -19.74 18.14 -4.77
C LEU A 434 -20.19 18.96 -5.99
N ASP A 435 -19.24 19.59 -6.67
CA ASP A 435 -19.39 20.33 -7.94
C ASP A 435 -19.15 19.42 -9.15
N SER A 436 -18.10 18.58 -9.08
CA SER A 436 -17.80 17.54 -10.07
C SER A 436 -17.28 16.25 -9.43
N MET A 437 -17.33 15.14 -10.17
CA MET A 437 -16.79 13.84 -9.77
C MET A 437 -15.93 13.24 -10.88
N HIS A 438 -14.92 12.47 -10.48
CA HIS A 438 -13.93 11.81 -11.31
C HIS A 438 -13.74 10.38 -10.81
N ALA A 439 -14.35 9.41 -11.48
CA ALA A 439 -14.18 7.99 -11.24
C ALA A 439 -12.97 7.47 -12.05
N SER A 440 -12.10 6.72 -11.39
CA SER A 440 -10.98 5.96 -11.99
C SER A 440 -11.27 4.45 -11.83
N ILE A 441 -10.28 3.58 -12.07
CA ILE A 441 -10.43 2.12 -12.00
C ILE A 441 -10.99 1.69 -10.63
N ASP A 442 -10.33 2.12 -9.55
CA ASP A 442 -10.59 1.61 -8.20
C ASP A 442 -10.90 2.72 -7.16
N HIS A 443 -10.93 3.99 -7.58
CA HIS A 443 -11.20 5.12 -6.69
C HIS A 443 -12.01 6.21 -7.37
N THR A 444 -12.61 7.08 -6.57
CA THR A 444 -13.40 8.23 -7.01
C THR A 444 -12.92 9.47 -6.28
N CYS A 445 -12.77 10.58 -7.00
CA CYS A 445 -12.51 11.89 -6.42
C CYS A 445 -13.65 12.85 -6.78
N GLY A 446 -14.04 13.70 -5.83
CA GLY A 446 -15.00 14.77 -6.02
C GLY A 446 -14.39 16.13 -5.71
N LEU A 447 -14.59 17.10 -6.61
CA LEU A 447 -14.26 18.51 -6.36
C LEU A 447 -15.48 19.16 -5.67
N LYS A 448 -15.29 19.74 -4.49
CA LYS A 448 -16.31 20.50 -3.77
C LYS A 448 -16.39 21.93 -4.32
N LYS A 449 -17.54 22.58 -4.13
CA LYS A 449 -17.79 23.97 -4.56
C LYS A 449 -16.86 25.02 -3.94
N ASP A 450 -16.21 24.68 -2.83
CA ASP A 450 -15.22 25.54 -2.16
C ASP A 450 -13.80 25.35 -2.71
N GLY A 451 -13.61 24.48 -3.70
CA GLY A 451 -12.33 24.16 -4.33
C GLY A 451 -11.53 23.05 -3.63
N SER A 452 -12.06 22.45 -2.56
CA SER A 452 -11.43 21.28 -1.93
C SER A 452 -11.76 19.97 -2.67
N ILE A 453 -10.87 18.98 -2.58
CA ILE A 453 -11.02 17.67 -3.24
C ILE A 453 -11.25 16.61 -2.15
N ALA A 454 -12.20 15.71 -2.35
CA ALA A 454 -12.41 14.52 -1.53
C ALA A 454 -12.25 13.28 -2.41
N CYS A 455 -11.37 12.35 -2.04
CA CYS A 455 -11.18 11.08 -2.76
C CYS A 455 -11.50 9.89 -1.84
N TRP A 456 -12.11 8.85 -2.39
CA TRP A 456 -12.52 7.63 -1.69
C TRP A 456 -12.38 6.39 -2.60
N GLY A 457 -12.20 5.21 -2.01
CA GLY A 457 -11.96 3.95 -2.74
C GLY A 457 -10.59 3.36 -2.40
N TYR A 458 -9.93 2.75 -3.38
CA TYR A 458 -8.65 2.05 -3.21
C TYR A 458 -7.44 3.00 -3.20
N ASP A 459 -6.48 2.78 -2.28
CA ASP A 459 -5.35 3.70 -2.03
C ASP A 459 -3.96 3.10 -2.29
N PHE A 460 -3.82 2.05 -3.09
CA PHE A 460 -2.48 1.55 -3.45
C PHE A 460 -1.66 2.67 -4.14
N TYR A 461 -0.41 2.90 -3.74
CA TYR A 461 0.46 3.99 -4.21
C TYR A 461 0.05 5.42 -3.79
N GLY A 462 -0.78 5.60 -2.76
CA GLY A 462 -1.17 6.92 -2.25
C GLY A 462 -2.04 7.73 -3.22
N ARG A 463 -2.74 7.04 -4.13
CA ARG A 463 -3.52 7.66 -5.23
C ARG A 463 -4.68 8.54 -4.74
N LEU A 464 -5.10 8.40 -3.49
CA LEU A 464 -6.11 9.27 -2.88
C LEU A 464 -5.54 10.60 -2.34
N GLY A 465 -4.22 10.74 -2.23
CA GLY A 465 -3.53 12.02 -1.99
C GLY A 465 -3.61 12.59 -0.57
N TYR A 466 -3.75 11.75 0.47
CA TYR A 466 -3.84 12.19 1.88
C TYR A 466 -2.85 11.51 2.84
N ASP A 467 -1.69 11.06 2.35
CA ASP A 467 -0.57 10.57 3.19
C ASP A 467 -0.89 9.31 4.02
N SER A 468 -1.69 8.37 3.48
CA SER A 468 -1.98 7.07 4.12
C SER A 468 -1.02 5.94 3.74
N ILE A 469 0.06 6.22 3.02
CA ILE A 469 1.23 5.33 2.92
C ILE A 469 2.35 5.94 3.74
N SER A 470 2.28 5.75 5.06
CA SER A 470 3.48 5.82 5.88
C SER A 470 4.05 4.41 5.96
N GLU A 471 5.19 4.16 5.32
CA GLU A 471 6.14 3.23 5.90
C GLU A 471 6.46 3.80 7.28
N ILE A 472 6.30 2.96 8.30
CA ILE A 472 6.78 3.27 9.63
C ILE A 472 8.14 2.60 9.73
N PRO A 473 9.28 3.26 9.43
CA PRO A 473 10.58 2.60 9.40
C PRO A 473 11.17 2.39 10.81
N SER A 474 10.35 2.51 11.86
CA SER A 474 10.76 2.35 13.26
C SER A 474 9.61 1.80 14.09
N PRO A 475 9.87 1.00 15.15
CA PRO A 475 8.83 0.39 15.98
C PRO A 475 7.80 1.39 16.55
N VAL A 476 6.51 1.10 16.36
CA VAL A 476 5.38 1.83 16.96
C VAL A 476 4.51 0.88 17.76
N SER A 477 4.10 1.29 18.97
CA SER A 477 3.23 0.48 19.83
C SER A 477 1.82 0.35 19.26
N ILE A 478 1.24 -0.85 19.33
CA ILE A 478 -0.16 -1.09 18.95
C ILE A 478 -1.07 -0.81 20.14
N PRO A 479 -1.96 0.21 20.07
CA PRO A 479 -2.93 0.46 21.13
C PRO A 479 -3.81 -0.77 21.39
N ASP A 480 -4.28 -0.93 22.63
CA ASP A 480 -5.21 -1.99 23.05
C ASP A 480 -4.70 -3.45 23.09
N LEU A 481 -3.47 -3.76 22.65
CA LEU A 481 -2.82 -5.08 22.83
C LEU A 481 -1.69 -5.05 23.88
N ASN A 482 -2.06 -5.26 25.15
CA ASN A 482 -1.12 -5.17 26.29
C ASN A 482 -0.86 -6.51 27.02
N ASN A 483 -1.54 -7.60 26.64
CA ASN A 483 -1.43 -8.91 27.31
C ASN A 483 -1.15 -10.03 26.30
N THR A 484 -0.43 -9.74 25.22
CA THR A 484 -0.13 -10.73 24.18
C THR A 484 0.89 -11.74 24.69
N ILE A 485 0.61 -13.02 24.53
CA ILE A 485 1.51 -14.13 24.86
C ILE A 485 2.16 -14.77 23.61
N HIS A 486 1.57 -14.56 22.44
CA HIS A 486 2.10 -15.00 21.15
C HIS A 486 1.56 -14.10 20.03
N HIS A 487 2.37 -13.81 19.02
CA HIS A 487 1.95 -13.13 17.80
C HIS A 487 2.58 -13.82 16.60
N ASP A 488 1.95 -13.66 15.44
CA ASP A 488 2.55 -14.09 14.17
C ASP A 488 2.05 -13.21 13.03
N LEU A 489 2.84 -13.14 11.96
CA LEU A 489 2.57 -12.29 10.79
C LEU A 489 2.53 -13.15 9.52
N GLY A 490 1.47 -12.97 8.73
CA GLY A 490 1.36 -13.53 7.39
C GLY A 490 1.83 -12.53 6.34
N ASN A 491 1.45 -12.79 5.08
CA ASN A 491 1.78 -11.89 3.98
C ASN A 491 1.17 -10.50 4.20
N ASP A 492 -0.14 -10.45 4.42
CA ASP A 492 -0.91 -9.21 4.50
C ASP A 492 -1.82 -9.14 5.73
N HIS A 493 -1.63 -10.01 6.72
CA HIS A 493 -2.44 -10.06 7.93
C HIS A 493 -1.59 -10.44 9.14
N SER A 494 -2.11 -10.14 10.31
CA SER A 494 -1.44 -10.32 11.60
C SER A 494 -2.41 -10.91 12.58
N CYS A 495 -1.92 -11.74 13.50
CA CYS A 495 -2.73 -12.29 14.58
C CYS A 495 -1.95 -12.28 15.90
N ALA A 496 -2.67 -12.10 16.99
CA ALA A 496 -2.16 -12.15 18.35
C ALA A 496 -3.02 -13.05 19.23
N VAL A 497 -2.38 -13.69 20.20
CA VAL A 497 -2.99 -14.48 21.27
C VAL A 497 -2.82 -13.73 22.57
N GLU A 498 -3.92 -13.47 23.27
CA GLU A 498 -3.91 -12.87 24.61
C GLU A 498 -3.70 -13.93 25.70
N ASP A 499 -3.28 -13.50 26.89
CA ASP A 499 -3.06 -14.35 28.08
C ASP A 499 -4.28 -15.21 28.50
N ASN A 500 -5.48 -14.76 28.16
CA ASN A 500 -6.74 -15.45 28.38
C ASN A 500 -7.05 -16.53 27.31
N GLY A 501 -6.17 -16.71 26.32
CA GLY A 501 -6.30 -17.65 25.21
C GLY A 501 -7.20 -17.19 24.06
N THR A 502 -7.58 -15.91 24.02
CA THR A 502 -8.33 -15.27 22.92
C THR A 502 -7.40 -14.98 21.75
N VAL A 503 -7.91 -15.18 20.53
CA VAL A 503 -7.19 -14.83 19.30
C VAL A 503 -7.85 -13.64 18.64
N VAL A 504 -7.05 -12.65 18.29
CA VAL A 504 -7.46 -11.51 17.46
C VAL A 504 -6.60 -11.46 16.21
N CYS A 505 -7.22 -11.16 15.06
CA CYS A 505 -6.55 -11.02 13.79
C CYS A 505 -6.97 -9.72 13.08
N TRP A 506 -6.06 -9.12 12.33
CA TRP A 506 -6.27 -7.90 11.55
C TRP A 506 -5.41 -7.90 10.27
N GLY A 507 -5.58 -6.91 9.43
CA GLY A 507 -5.05 -6.85 8.07
C GLY A 507 -6.01 -7.39 7.01
N ASN A 508 -5.47 -7.86 5.89
CA ASN A 508 -6.23 -8.38 4.77
C ASN A 508 -6.97 -9.70 5.12
N ASN A 509 -8.21 -9.82 4.64
CA ASN A 509 -9.10 -10.96 4.84
C ASN A 509 -9.50 -11.62 3.51
N PHE A 510 -8.73 -11.42 2.43
CA PHE A 510 -8.87 -12.21 1.22
C PHE A 510 -8.77 -13.70 1.56
N LYS A 511 -9.63 -14.52 0.94
CA LYS A 511 -9.88 -15.92 1.30
C LYS A 511 -10.32 -16.16 2.74
N ASN A 512 -10.82 -15.14 3.45
CA ASN A 512 -11.32 -15.22 4.82
C ASN A 512 -10.24 -15.57 5.88
N LYS A 513 -8.98 -15.19 5.63
CA LYS A 513 -7.81 -15.53 6.44
C LYS A 513 -7.78 -14.94 7.86
N LEU A 514 -8.71 -14.05 8.21
CA LEU A 514 -8.88 -13.54 9.59
C LEU A 514 -9.78 -14.43 10.48
N GLY A 515 -10.59 -15.33 9.92
CA GLY A 515 -11.32 -16.32 10.74
C GLY A 515 -12.44 -15.77 11.63
N THR A 516 -12.87 -14.53 11.39
CA THR A 516 -13.89 -13.84 12.20
C THR A 516 -15.33 -14.23 11.83
N GLY A 517 -15.51 -15.07 10.83
CA GLY A 517 -16.80 -15.33 10.18
C GLY A 517 -17.26 -14.21 9.24
N SER A 518 -16.49 -13.13 9.15
CA SER A 518 -16.73 -12.00 8.25
C SER A 518 -16.17 -12.27 6.85
N THR A 519 -16.87 -11.79 5.83
CA THR A 519 -16.38 -11.72 4.44
C THR A 519 -15.85 -10.33 4.08
N ILE A 520 -15.75 -9.41 5.03
CA ILE A 520 -15.16 -8.07 4.82
C ILE A 520 -13.68 -8.26 4.44
N TYR A 521 -13.22 -7.61 3.38
CA TYR A 521 -11.90 -7.84 2.75
C TYR A 521 -10.66 -7.50 3.59
N ALA A 522 -10.78 -6.72 4.65
CA ALA A 522 -9.71 -6.44 5.60
C ALA A 522 -10.30 -5.94 6.92
N SER A 523 -9.53 -6.05 8.01
CA SER A 523 -9.82 -5.38 9.26
C SER A 523 -8.65 -4.52 9.67
N HIS A 524 -8.89 -3.25 9.96
CA HIS A 524 -7.84 -2.32 10.36
C HIS A 524 -7.62 -2.28 11.88
N GLU A 525 -8.41 -3.07 12.62
CA GLU A 525 -8.35 -3.19 14.07
C GLU A 525 -8.33 -4.67 14.47
N PRO A 526 -7.67 -5.03 15.59
CA PRO A 526 -7.66 -6.40 16.10
C PRO A 526 -9.08 -6.95 16.25
N SER A 527 -9.42 -7.97 15.47
CA SER A 527 -10.77 -8.52 15.39
C SER A 527 -10.83 -9.94 15.93
N LEU A 528 -11.82 -10.21 16.78
CA LEU A 528 -11.98 -11.51 17.44
C LEU A 528 -12.17 -12.66 16.43
N VAL A 529 -11.30 -13.66 16.51
CA VAL A 529 -11.50 -14.95 15.83
C VAL A 529 -12.52 -15.76 16.61
N ILE A 530 -13.64 -16.10 15.96
CA ILE A 530 -14.76 -16.75 16.63
C ILE A 530 -14.59 -18.27 16.69
N GLY A 531 -15.06 -18.90 17.76
CA GLY A 531 -15.08 -20.36 17.87
C GLY A 531 -13.79 -21.00 18.40
N LEU A 532 -12.83 -20.20 18.88
CA LEU A 532 -11.63 -20.67 19.58
C LEU A 532 -11.68 -20.34 21.08
N SER A 533 -10.97 -21.14 21.86
CA SER A 533 -10.65 -20.88 23.27
C SER A 533 -9.33 -21.54 23.64
N ASP A 534 -8.70 -21.06 24.72
CA ASP A 534 -7.49 -21.66 25.31
C ASP A 534 -6.33 -21.83 24.30
N VAL A 535 -6.22 -20.90 23.35
CA VAL A 535 -5.16 -20.87 22.34
C VAL A 535 -3.84 -20.48 22.99
N SER A 536 -2.76 -21.14 22.59
CA SER A 536 -1.39 -20.84 23.06
C SER A 536 -0.46 -20.39 21.94
N GLN A 537 -0.80 -20.66 20.68
CA GLN A 537 0.02 -20.30 19.51
C GLN A 537 -0.87 -20.03 18.31
N VAL A 538 -0.46 -19.09 17.46
CA VAL A 538 -0.97 -18.91 16.09
C VAL A 538 0.17 -19.09 15.09
N SER A 539 -0.14 -19.53 13.88
CA SER A 539 0.81 -19.49 12.77
C SER A 539 0.10 -19.17 11.44
N LEU A 540 0.65 -18.25 10.67
CA LEU A 540 0.01 -17.64 9.51
C LEU A 540 0.74 -17.99 8.20
N GLY A 541 -0.02 -18.39 7.18
CA GLY A 541 0.49 -18.55 5.82
C GLY A 541 0.17 -17.34 4.93
N GLU A 542 0.17 -17.53 3.60
CA GLU A 542 -0.14 -16.43 2.67
C GLU A 542 -1.63 -16.03 2.73
N HIS A 543 -2.49 -17.05 2.68
CA HIS A 543 -3.95 -16.92 2.58
C HIS A 543 -4.74 -17.77 3.58
N HIS A 544 -4.06 -18.39 4.54
CA HIS A 544 -4.66 -19.17 5.62
C HIS A 544 -3.96 -18.90 6.95
N SER A 545 -4.62 -19.32 8.02
CA SER A 545 -4.14 -19.13 9.39
C SER A 545 -4.47 -20.35 10.21
N CYS A 546 -3.60 -20.70 11.16
CA CYS A 546 -3.80 -21.80 12.08
C CYS A 546 -3.60 -21.34 13.52
N ALA A 547 -4.31 -21.98 14.45
CA ALA A 547 -4.17 -21.80 15.89
C ALA A 547 -4.02 -23.17 16.57
N MET A 548 -3.15 -23.22 17.57
CA MET A 548 -2.97 -24.38 18.44
C MET A 548 -3.46 -24.07 19.84
N GLN A 549 -4.35 -24.90 20.35
CA GLN A 549 -4.80 -24.87 21.73
C GLN A 549 -3.72 -25.41 22.67
N SER A 550 -3.73 -24.95 23.92
CA SER A 550 -2.85 -25.44 24.99
C SER A 550 -2.97 -26.95 25.27
N THR A 551 -4.06 -27.59 24.83
CA THR A 551 -4.28 -29.05 24.88
C THR A 551 -3.67 -29.81 23.70
N GLY A 552 -3.08 -29.10 22.73
CA GLY A 552 -2.46 -29.63 21.52
C GLY A 552 -3.43 -29.90 20.37
N GLY A 553 -4.67 -29.39 20.43
CA GLY A 553 -5.60 -29.38 19.31
C GLY A 553 -5.29 -28.25 18.33
N VAL A 554 -5.45 -28.49 17.02
CA VAL A 554 -5.13 -27.52 15.96
C VAL A 554 -6.35 -27.19 15.13
N PHE A 555 -6.54 -25.90 14.86
CA PHE A 555 -7.61 -25.36 14.04
C PHE A 555 -7.01 -24.48 12.95
N CYS A 556 -7.55 -24.53 11.74
CA CYS A 556 -7.12 -23.64 10.65
C CYS A 556 -8.33 -23.00 9.96
N TRP A 557 -8.13 -21.87 9.30
CA TRP A 557 -9.14 -21.17 8.49
C TRP A 557 -8.47 -20.38 7.35
N GLY A 558 -9.27 -19.90 6.40
CA GLY A 558 -8.80 -19.20 5.20
C GLY A 558 -8.93 -20.03 3.93
N ASP A 559 -7.98 -19.88 3.01
CA ASP A 559 -7.87 -20.66 1.77
C ASP A 559 -7.70 -22.15 2.04
N ASN A 560 -8.31 -22.99 1.21
CA ASN A 560 -8.20 -24.44 1.33
C ASN A 560 -8.06 -25.14 -0.04
N GLY A 561 -7.69 -24.41 -1.10
CA GLY A 561 -7.65 -24.95 -2.46
C GLY A 561 -6.69 -26.13 -2.65
N THR A 562 -5.68 -26.26 -1.78
CA THR A 562 -4.70 -27.37 -1.77
C THR A 562 -4.78 -28.22 -0.50
N GLY A 563 -5.81 -28.01 0.32
CA GLY A 563 -5.99 -28.73 1.58
C GLY A 563 -5.27 -28.11 2.79
N GLN A 564 -4.93 -26.82 2.73
CA GLN A 564 -4.20 -26.09 3.79
C GLN A 564 -4.90 -26.16 5.16
N LEU A 565 -6.21 -26.38 5.21
CA LEU A 565 -6.95 -26.46 6.46
C LEU A 565 -6.86 -27.84 7.15
N GLY A 566 -6.33 -28.87 6.49
CA GLY A 566 -6.02 -30.17 7.11
C GLY A 566 -7.24 -31.00 7.58
N ASN A 567 -8.46 -30.54 7.33
CA ASN A 567 -9.71 -31.13 7.83
C ASN A 567 -10.31 -32.22 6.91
N GLY A 568 -9.59 -32.62 5.86
CA GLY A 568 -10.04 -33.58 4.84
C GLY A 568 -10.95 -32.98 3.76
N SER A 569 -11.07 -31.65 3.71
CA SER A 569 -11.77 -30.92 2.65
C SER A 569 -10.82 -30.02 1.86
N GLU A 570 -11.27 -29.52 0.71
CA GLU A 570 -10.58 -28.53 -0.14
C GLU A 570 -11.45 -27.25 -0.29
N THR A 571 -12.26 -26.96 0.73
CA THR A 571 -13.18 -25.82 0.74
C THR A 571 -12.72 -24.79 1.76
N ASP A 572 -12.56 -23.54 1.31
CA ASP A 572 -12.20 -22.39 2.13
C ASP A 572 -13.14 -22.26 3.34
N SER A 573 -12.64 -21.70 4.44
CA SER A 573 -13.44 -21.49 5.64
C SER A 573 -13.22 -20.13 6.26
N SER A 574 -14.29 -19.38 6.50
CA SER A 574 -14.25 -18.08 7.19
C SER A 574 -14.23 -18.19 8.71
N THR A 575 -14.28 -19.40 9.25
CA THR A 575 -14.19 -19.69 10.69
C THR A 575 -13.24 -20.86 10.93
N PRO A 576 -12.54 -20.90 12.06
CA PRO A 576 -11.68 -22.01 12.44
C PRO A 576 -12.36 -23.39 12.30
N VAL A 577 -11.70 -24.30 11.59
CA VAL A 577 -12.08 -25.72 11.47
C VAL A 577 -11.05 -26.61 12.15
N GLU A 578 -11.53 -27.59 12.91
CA GLU A 578 -10.68 -28.52 13.65
C GLU A 578 -10.01 -29.55 12.73
N ILE A 579 -8.70 -29.75 12.90
CA ILE A 579 -7.96 -30.85 12.27
C ILE A 579 -8.18 -32.12 13.08
N SER A 580 -9.16 -32.93 12.63
CA SER A 580 -9.52 -34.16 13.31
C SER A 580 -8.35 -35.15 13.40
N ASN A 581 -8.08 -35.67 14.61
CA ASN A 581 -7.01 -36.63 14.95
C ASN A 581 -5.58 -36.06 15.00
N LEU A 582 -5.39 -34.74 14.99
CA LEU A 582 -4.14 -34.11 15.40
C LEU A 582 -4.23 -33.75 16.89
N THR A 583 -3.65 -34.60 17.74
CA THR A 583 -3.59 -34.40 19.20
C THR A 583 -2.15 -34.33 19.67
N SER A 584 -1.91 -33.67 20.79
CA SER A 584 -0.57 -33.53 21.40
C SER A 584 0.42 -32.76 20.51
N ALA A 585 -0.07 -31.83 19.69
CA ALA A 585 0.80 -30.85 19.05
C ALA A 585 1.44 -29.96 20.13
N THR A 586 2.74 -29.70 19.99
CA THR A 586 3.52 -28.80 20.85
C THR A 586 4.02 -27.57 20.09
N ALA A 587 3.98 -27.60 18.77
CA ALA A 587 4.18 -26.44 17.92
C ALA A 587 3.43 -26.63 16.59
N VAL A 588 2.97 -25.53 16.01
CA VAL A 588 2.50 -25.43 14.62
C VAL A 588 3.30 -24.35 13.90
N SER A 589 3.59 -24.57 12.63
CA SER A 589 4.24 -23.59 11.75
C SER A 589 3.62 -23.69 10.36
N SER A 590 3.47 -22.55 9.70
CA SER A 590 2.86 -22.38 8.38
C SER A 590 3.91 -21.88 7.41
N GLY A 591 3.99 -22.48 6.22
CA GLY A 591 4.62 -21.88 5.05
C GLY A 591 3.57 -21.14 4.21
N ARG A 592 3.89 -20.87 2.94
CA ARG A 592 3.00 -20.13 2.03
C ARG A 592 1.62 -20.78 1.90
N ASP A 593 1.63 -22.08 1.57
CA ASP A 593 0.43 -22.88 1.26
C ASP A 593 0.47 -24.27 1.93
N HIS A 594 1.36 -24.49 2.90
CA HIS A 594 1.45 -25.75 3.66
C HIS A 594 1.68 -25.48 5.13
N ASN A 595 1.50 -26.51 5.95
CA ASN A 595 1.65 -26.42 7.39
C ASN A 595 2.35 -27.67 7.91
N CYS A 596 3.04 -27.53 9.03
CA CYS A 596 3.55 -28.65 9.80
C CYS A 596 3.24 -28.46 11.30
N ALA A 597 3.02 -29.59 11.98
CA ALA A 597 2.89 -29.64 13.43
C ALA A 597 3.92 -30.61 14.02
N LEU A 598 4.60 -30.15 15.07
CA LEU A 598 5.45 -30.97 15.92
C LEU A 598 4.61 -31.56 17.04
N LYS A 599 4.72 -32.88 17.25
CA LYS A 599 4.07 -33.58 18.36
C LYS A 599 5.03 -33.79 19.54
N GLU A 600 4.46 -33.98 20.73
CA GLU A 600 5.20 -34.23 21.98
C GLU A 600 6.17 -35.42 21.90
N ASP A 601 5.92 -36.40 21.02
CA ASP A 601 6.78 -37.56 20.81
C ASP A 601 7.94 -37.32 19.83
N GLY A 602 8.10 -36.11 19.31
CA GLY A 602 9.12 -35.73 18.33
C GLY A 602 8.76 -36.02 16.87
N THR A 603 7.55 -36.54 16.61
CA THR A 603 7.05 -36.76 15.25
C THR A 603 6.56 -35.44 14.63
N VAL A 604 6.93 -35.20 13.37
CA VAL A 604 6.39 -34.09 12.57
C VAL A 604 5.33 -34.61 11.60
N VAL A 605 4.22 -33.90 11.50
CA VAL A 605 3.19 -34.12 10.47
C VAL A 605 2.96 -32.84 9.69
N CYS A 606 2.74 -32.94 8.38
CA CYS A 606 2.49 -31.79 7.50
C CYS A 606 1.25 -32.00 6.62
N TRP A 607 0.64 -30.92 6.14
CA TRP A 607 -0.50 -30.95 5.20
C TRP A 607 -0.55 -29.67 4.34
N GLY A 608 -1.39 -29.67 3.30
CA GLY A 608 -1.51 -28.61 2.30
C GLY A 608 -0.77 -28.93 1.01
N TYR A 609 -0.26 -27.88 0.35
CA TYR A 609 0.45 -27.96 -0.91
C TYR A 609 1.78 -28.74 -0.80
N ASN A 610 2.11 -29.54 -1.82
CA ASN A 610 3.26 -30.46 -1.78
C ASN A 610 3.99 -30.60 -3.12
N TYR A 611 3.83 -29.69 -4.06
CA TYR A 611 4.43 -29.83 -5.40
C TYR A 611 5.96 -30.00 -5.38
N TYR A 612 6.65 -29.39 -4.42
CA TYR A 612 8.12 -29.49 -4.25
C TYR A 612 8.52 -30.55 -3.21
N GLY A 613 7.55 -31.29 -2.65
CA GLY A 613 7.80 -32.26 -1.59
C GLY A 613 7.90 -31.65 -0.18
N GLN A 614 7.39 -30.43 0.03
CA GLN A 614 7.46 -29.70 1.31
C GLN A 614 6.70 -30.36 2.48
N LEU A 615 5.88 -31.39 2.22
CA LEU A 615 5.28 -32.23 3.26
C LEU A 615 6.21 -33.35 3.75
N GLY A 616 7.32 -33.62 3.07
CA GLY A 616 8.38 -34.52 3.54
C GLY A 616 8.00 -36.00 3.63
N ASN A 617 6.86 -36.40 3.05
CA ASN A 617 6.31 -37.76 3.15
C ASN A 617 6.78 -38.71 2.02
N GLY A 618 7.77 -38.29 1.22
CA GLY A 618 8.27 -39.03 0.06
C GLY A 618 7.38 -38.94 -1.18
N THR A 619 6.44 -37.97 -1.22
CA THR A 619 5.57 -37.70 -2.36
C THR A 619 5.60 -36.21 -2.70
N GLU A 620 5.13 -35.88 -3.90
CA GLU A 620 4.92 -34.49 -4.39
C GLU A 620 3.41 -34.21 -4.56
N ILE A 621 2.59 -34.86 -3.73
CA ILE A 621 1.13 -34.83 -3.83
C ILE A 621 0.57 -34.10 -2.62
N ASP A 622 -0.25 -33.08 -2.87
CA ASP A 622 -0.95 -32.30 -1.85
C ASP A 622 -1.75 -33.20 -0.90
N SER A 623 -1.95 -32.73 0.33
CA SER A 623 -2.73 -33.50 1.30
C SER A 623 -3.65 -32.61 2.12
N SER A 624 -4.95 -32.84 2.01
CA SER A 624 -5.97 -32.20 2.86
C SER A 624 -6.06 -32.78 4.27
N THR A 625 -5.16 -33.69 4.66
CA THR A 625 -5.04 -34.25 6.01
C THR A 625 -3.58 -34.36 6.43
N PRO A 626 -3.25 -34.26 7.73
CA PRO A 626 -1.88 -34.42 8.21
C PRO A 626 -1.24 -35.76 7.79
N VAL A 627 -0.09 -35.68 7.12
CA VAL A 627 0.76 -36.82 6.74
C VAL A 627 2.07 -36.79 7.55
N VAL A 628 2.61 -37.95 7.89
CA VAL A 628 3.84 -38.05 8.68
C VAL A 628 5.06 -37.77 7.79
N VAL A 629 5.97 -36.92 8.29
CA VAL A 629 7.26 -36.68 7.64
C VAL A 629 8.13 -37.93 7.73
N SER A 630 8.69 -38.36 6.60
CA SER A 630 9.37 -39.65 6.49
C SER A 630 10.66 -39.68 7.31
N GLY A 631 10.70 -40.57 8.31
CA GLY A 631 11.93 -40.87 9.07
C GLY A 631 12.32 -39.83 10.12
N LEU A 632 11.47 -38.84 10.41
CA LEU A 632 11.70 -37.81 11.41
C LEU A 632 10.83 -38.09 12.67
N THR A 633 11.48 -38.53 13.75
CA THR A 633 10.80 -38.91 15.01
C THR A 633 11.43 -38.31 16.26
N ASP A 634 12.45 -37.47 16.10
CA ASP A 634 13.24 -36.89 17.17
C ASP A 634 13.39 -35.37 17.00
N ALA A 635 12.43 -34.72 16.33
CA ALA A 635 12.41 -33.28 16.17
C ALA A 635 12.09 -32.59 17.51
N VAL A 636 12.71 -31.43 17.74
CA VAL A 636 12.49 -30.58 18.92
C VAL A 636 12.02 -29.18 18.55
N ALA A 637 12.24 -28.75 17.31
CA ALA A 637 11.71 -27.52 16.74
C ALA A 637 11.48 -27.70 15.24
N ILE A 638 10.60 -26.88 14.67
CA ILE A 638 10.31 -26.78 13.25
C ILE A 638 10.35 -25.31 12.83
N GLY A 639 10.78 -25.05 11.61
CA GLY A 639 10.75 -23.73 10.97
C GLY A 639 10.49 -23.94 9.48
N LEU A 640 9.53 -23.21 8.93
CA LEU A 640 9.07 -23.38 7.56
C LEU A 640 9.42 -22.13 6.76
N GLY A 641 9.80 -22.32 5.50
CA GLY A 641 9.78 -21.24 4.51
C GLY A 641 8.54 -21.32 3.63
N ASP A 642 8.48 -20.48 2.59
CA ASP A 642 7.30 -20.44 1.70
C ASP A 642 7.04 -21.80 1.05
N VAL A 643 8.10 -22.49 0.61
CA VAL A 643 8.01 -23.71 -0.22
C VAL A 643 8.94 -24.84 0.26
N HIS A 644 9.52 -24.71 1.45
CA HIS A 644 10.34 -25.73 2.10
C HIS A 644 10.10 -25.74 3.61
N SER A 645 10.61 -26.78 4.27
CA SER A 645 10.40 -27.03 5.69
C SER A 645 11.69 -27.53 6.31
N CYS A 646 11.97 -27.13 7.54
CA CYS A 646 13.13 -27.57 8.30
C CYS A 646 12.75 -27.98 9.72
N ALA A 647 13.62 -28.79 10.34
CA ALA A 647 13.48 -29.21 11.72
C ALA A 647 14.84 -29.31 12.41
N ILE A 648 14.88 -28.89 13.67
CA ILE A 648 15.99 -29.18 14.59
C ILE A 648 15.68 -30.51 15.26
N LYS A 649 16.65 -31.42 15.24
CA LYS A 649 16.59 -32.72 15.91
C LYS A 649 17.10 -32.63 17.34
N SER A 650 16.78 -33.63 18.16
CA SER A 650 17.19 -33.71 19.57
C SER A 650 18.71 -33.72 19.81
N ASP A 651 19.49 -34.02 18.78
CA ASP A 651 20.96 -33.94 18.75
C ASP A 651 21.47 -32.57 18.26
N ALA A 652 20.59 -31.57 18.16
CA ALA A 652 20.84 -30.21 17.67
C ALA A 652 21.35 -30.12 16.22
N SER A 653 21.19 -31.20 15.44
CA SER A 653 21.40 -31.18 13.98
C SER A 653 20.13 -30.71 13.25
N VAL A 654 20.29 -30.20 12.03
CA VAL A 654 19.18 -29.68 11.22
C VAL A 654 18.95 -30.54 9.99
N VAL A 655 17.68 -30.79 9.68
CA VAL A 655 17.23 -31.37 8.41
C VAL A 655 16.22 -30.46 7.74
N CYS A 656 16.24 -30.39 6.41
CA CYS A 656 15.30 -29.63 5.59
C CYS A 656 14.73 -30.48 4.45
N TRP A 657 13.56 -30.14 3.91
CA TRP A 657 12.91 -30.78 2.76
C TRP A 657 11.97 -29.81 2.04
N GLY A 658 11.53 -30.15 0.83
CA GLY A 658 10.76 -29.28 -0.05
C GLY A 658 11.63 -28.72 -1.17
N SER A 659 11.34 -27.48 -1.59
CA SER A 659 12.11 -26.83 -2.65
C SER A 659 13.55 -26.56 -2.19
N ASN A 660 14.50 -26.78 -3.08
CA ASN A 660 15.91 -26.45 -2.90
C ASN A 660 16.39 -25.44 -3.94
N ARG A 661 15.46 -24.67 -4.51
CA ARG A 661 15.81 -23.55 -5.38
C ARG A 661 16.71 -22.59 -4.60
N ASN A 662 17.80 -22.15 -5.24
CA ASN A 662 18.83 -21.29 -4.66
C ASN A 662 19.54 -21.90 -3.43
N GLY A 663 19.38 -23.21 -3.19
CA GLY A 663 20.05 -23.91 -2.09
C GLY A 663 19.35 -23.82 -0.74
N ALA A 664 18.04 -23.52 -0.70
CA ALA A 664 17.26 -23.32 0.53
C ALA A 664 17.31 -24.50 1.53
N LEU A 665 17.69 -25.71 1.11
CA LEU A 665 17.87 -26.87 2.00
C LEU A 665 19.26 -26.97 2.65
N GLY A 666 20.23 -26.14 2.23
CA GLY A 666 21.55 -26.04 2.87
C GLY A 666 22.39 -27.32 2.78
N ASN A 667 22.08 -28.20 1.84
CA ASN A 667 22.70 -29.53 1.70
C ASN A 667 23.85 -29.57 0.67
N GLY A 668 24.27 -28.41 0.15
CA GLY A 668 25.30 -28.29 -0.90
C GLY A 668 24.84 -28.77 -2.28
N LEU A 669 23.53 -28.84 -2.51
CA LEU A 669 22.89 -29.22 -3.77
C LEU A 669 21.78 -28.21 -4.11
N SER A 670 21.24 -28.33 -5.33
CA SER A 670 20.13 -27.50 -5.84
C SER A 670 18.85 -28.29 -6.16
N ASP A 671 18.87 -29.62 -5.96
CA ASP A 671 17.73 -30.48 -6.23
C ASP A 671 16.73 -30.48 -5.06
N ASP A 672 15.44 -30.32 -5.36
CA ASP A 672 14.35 -30.44 -4.39
C ASP A 672 14.34 -31.83 -3.71
N SER A 673 13.77 -31.93 -2.51
CA SER A 673 13.70 -33.18 -1.78
C SER A 673 12.36 -33.40 -1.10
N SER A 674 11.64 -34.46 -1.48
CA SER A 674 10.39 -34.87 -0.83
C SER A 674 10.58 -35.65 0.48
N ILE A 675 11.81 -35.76 0.98
CA ILE A 675 12.16 -36.33 2.28
C ILE A 675 13.19 -35.44 2.99
N PRO A 676 13.27 -35.49 4.34
CA PRO A 676 14.29 -34.75 5.09
C PRO A 676 15.73 -35.09 4.64
N VAL A 677 16.51 -34.05 4.34
CA VAL A 677 17.95 -34.10 4.04
C VAL A 677 18.73 -33.28 5.06
N ALA A 678 19.95 -33.71 5.39
CA ALA A 678 20.77 -33.04 6.39
C ALA A 678 21.38 -31.74 5.84
N VAL A 679 21.35 -30.68 6.65
CA VAL A 679 22.06 -29.43 6.38
C VAL A 679 23.56 -29.64 6.63
N VAL A 680 24.40 -29.16 5.72
CA VAL A 680 25.85 -29.38 5.79
C VAL A 680 26.48 -28.55 6.90
N GLY A 681 27.24 -29.20 7.77
CA GLY A 681 28.14 -28.52 8.73
C GLY A 681 27.44 -27.81 9.89
N LEU A 682 26.12 -27.84 9.99
CA LEU A 682 25.35 -27.18 11.04
C LEU A 682 25.10 -28.11 12.23
N VAL A 683 25.58 -27.69 13.40
CA VAL A 683 25.41 -28.38 14.70
C VAL A 683 25.14 -27.35 15.79
N ASP A 684 24.62 -27.82 16.93
CA ASP A 684 24.28 -26.98 18.09
C ASP A 684 23.23 -25.91 17.79
N ALA A 685 22.31 -26.18 16.83
CA ALA A 685 21.19 -25.29 16.53
C ALA A 685 20.17 -25.28 17.68
N VAL A 686 19.67 -24.10 18.03
CA VAL A 686 18.67 -23.88 19.08
C VAL A 686 17.41 -23.19 18.59
N ASP A 687 17.48 -22.50 17.44
CA ASP A 687 16.35 -21.85 16.79
C ASP A 687 16.56 -21.91 15.27
N ILE A 688 15.48 -22.04 14.51
CA ILE A 688 15.49 -22.10 13.06
C ILE A 688 14.21 -21.50 12.52
N ASP A 689 14.33 -20.77 11.42
CA ASP A 689 13.18 -20.25 10.70
C ASP A 689 13.49 -20.08 9.21
N GLY A 690 12.44 -20.00 8.38
CA GLY A 690 12.52 -19.98 6.91
C GLY A 690 11.80 -18.77 6.31
N GLY A 691 12.42 -18.15 5.31
CA GLY A 691 11.78 -17.14 4.47
C GLY A 691 11.28 -17.75 3.16
N ASN A 692 11.19 -16.96 2.09
CA ASN A 692 10.68 -17.47 0.81
C ASN A 692 11.57 -18.56 0.20
N LEU A 693 12.87 -18.27 0.06
CA LEU A 693 13.86 -19.20 -0.48
C LEU A 693 15.18 -19.19 0.30
N HIS A 694 15.17 -18.69 1.54
CA HIS A 694 16.31 -18.72 2.45
C HIS A 694 15.92 -19.28 3.81
N THR A 695 16.91 -19.74 4.56
CA THR A 695 16.74 -20.30 5.90
C THR A 695 17.87 -19.79 6.77
N CYS A 696 17.57 -19.51 8.04
CA CYS A 696 18.61 -19.21 9.03
C CYS A 696 18.40 -20.01 10.30
N ALA A 697 19.51 -20.31 10.98
CA ALA A 697 19.52 -20.96 12.28
C ALA A 697 20.42 -20.23 13.26
N VAL A 698 19.96 -20.12 14.50
CA VAL A 698 20.74 -19.63 15.65
C VAL A 698 21.34 -20.83 16.36
N LYS A 699 22.62 -20.73 16.69
CA LYS A 699 23.37 -21.74 17.44
C LYS A 699 23.40 -21.39 18.93
N ALA A 700 23.65 -22.41 19.77
CA ALA A 700 23.71 -22.27 21.23
C ALA A 700 24.78 -21.28 21.73
N ASP A 701 25.77 -20.95 20.90
CA ASP A 701 26.80 -19.94 21.18
C ASP A 701 26.42 -18.52 20.75
N GLY A 702 25.19 -18.31 20.28
CA GLY A 702 24.67 -17.03 19.82
C GLY A 702 25.12 -16.63 18.40
N THR A 703 25.80 -17.51 17.68
CA THR A 703 26.13 -17.30 16.26
C THR A 703 24.96 -17.70 15.36
N THR A 704 24.77 -16.97 14.27
CA THR A 704 23.71 -17.23 13.29
C THR A 704 24.32 -17.64 11.96
N GLN A 705 23.72 -18.66 11.33
CA GLN A 705 24.08 -19.07 9.96
C GLN A 705 22.85 -19.09 9.07
N CYS A 706 22.97 -18.54 7.87
CA CYS A 706 21.92 -18.46 6.86
C CYS A 706 22.34 -19.14 5.55
N TRP A 707 21.39 -19.63 4.76
CA TRP A 707 21.62 -20.20 3.42
C TRP A 707 20.39 -20.03 2.53
N GLY A 708 20.53 -20.28 1.23
CA GLY A 708 19.49 -20.08 0.23
C GLY A 708 19.67 -18.78 -0.56
N ASP A 709 18.56 -18.18 -0.97
CA ASP A 709 18.52 -16.93 -1.73
C ASP A 709 19.20 -15.77 -0.99
N ASN A 710 19.85 -14.88 -1.74
CA ASN A 710 20.51 -13.70 -1.20
C ASN A 710 20.36 -12.47 -2.11
N SER A 711 19.30 -12.41 -2.92
CA SER A 711 19.10 -11.36 -3.92
C SER A 711 19.02 -9.95 -3.32
N TYR A 712 18.66 -9.85 -2.03
CA TYR A 712 18.51 -8.61 -1.26
C TYR A 712 19.49 -8.53 -0.07
N GLY A 713 20.47 -9.44 0.01
CA GLY A 713 21.40 -9.51 1.14
C GLY A 713 20.83 -10.20 2.38
N GLN A 714 19.73 -10.96 2.26
CA GLN A 714 19.04 -11.64 3.37
C GLN A 714 19.85 -12.75 4.06
N LEU A 715 21.06 -13.08 3.58
CA LEU A 715 22.00 -13.94 4.31
C LEU A 715 22.90 -13.16 5.29
N GLY A 716 22.88 -11.82 5.28
CA GLY A 716 23.55 -10.97 6.27
C GLY A 716 25.08 -11.06 6.26
N ASN A 717 25.66 -11.50 5.16
CA ASN A 717 27.08 -11.82 5.02
C ASN A 717 27.90 -10.80 4.21
N ASP A 718 27.38 -9.57 4.03
CA ASP A 718 27.98 -8.51 3.20
C ASP A 718 28.11 -8.91 1.71
N GLN A 719 27.20 -9.78 1.25
CA GLN A 719 27.12 -10.24 -0.13
C GLN A 719 25.66 -10.25 -0.59
N MET A 720 25.46 -10.29 -1.91
CA MET A 720 24.15 -10.47 -2.56
C MET A 720 24.16 -11.69 -3.49
N ILE A 721 24.80 -12.77 -3.05
CA ILE A 721 24.94 -14.02 -3.79
C ILE A 721 24.41 -15.15 -2.93
N GLU A 722 23.55 -15.99 -3.50
CA GLU A 722 22.94 -17.15 -2.88
C GLU A 722 23.99 -18.16 -2.39
N SER A 723 23.61 -18.99 -1.42
CA SER A 723 24.49 -20.02 -0.88
C SER A 723 23.77 -21.35 -0.68
N GLU A 724 24.30 -22.43 -1.27
CA GLU A 724 23.81 -23.80 -1.11
C GLU A 724 24.24 -24.44 0.22
N GLU A 725 25.08 -23.76 0.99
CA GLU A 725 25.56 -24.19 2.31
C GLU A 725 25.42 -23.04 3.35
N PRO A 726 25.29 -23.34 4.65
CA PRO A 726 25.23 -22.32 5.69
C PRO A 726 26.44 -21.37 5.73
N VAL A 727 26.19 -20.07 5.55
CA VAL A 727 27.15 -18.98 5.72
C VAL A 727 26.92 -18.26 7.04
N ILE A 728 27.99 -17.73 7.64
CA ILE A 728 27.91 -17.01 8.91
C ILE A 728 27.42 -15.58 8.66
N VAL A 729 26.45 -15.13 9.44
CA VAL A 729 26.00 -13.74 9.46
C VAL A 729 27.09 -12.86 10.06
N THR A 730 27.47 -11.79 9.37
CA THR A 730 28.61 -10.95 9.76
C THR A 730 28.27 -10.04 10.93
N ASN A 731 29.23 -9.84 11.83
CA ASN A 731 29.13 -8.91 12.97
C ASN A 731 27.95 -9.13 13.93
N LEU A 732 27.35 -10.32 13.93
CA LEU A 732 26.25 -10.69 14.82
C LEU A 732 26.74 -11.63 15.94
N THR A 733 26.41 -11.29 17.18
CA THR A 733 26.66 -12.13 18.37
C THR A 733 25.46 -12.11 19.30
N ASP A 734 25.40 -13.09 20.20
CA ASP A 734 24.41 -13.16 21.29
C ASP A 734 22.94 -13.23 20.81
N ALA A 735 22.71 -13.70 19.57
CA ALA A 735 21.37 -13.98 19.07
C ALA A 735 20.73 -15.12 19.87
N VAL A 736 19.46 -14.99 20.21
CA VAL A 736 18.68 -16.01 20.93
C VAL A 736 17.43 -16.44 20.19
N LYS A 737 16.90 -15.56 19.33
CA LYS A 737 15.72 -15.80 18.50
C LYS A 737 15.97 -15.31 17.08
N ILE A 738 15.40 -15.99 16.11
CA ILE A 738 15.42 -15.59 14.71
C ILE A 738 14.03 -15.68 14.10
N SER A 739 13.69 -14.71 13.27
CA SER A 739 12.51 -14.76 12.42
C SER A 739 12.85 -14.23 11.03
N LEU A 740 12.27 -14.84 10.01
CA LEU A 740 12.49 -14.51 8.61
C LEU A 740 11.19 -13.98 8.01
N GLY A 741 11.32 -12.91 7.23
CA GLY A 741 10.30 -12.45 6.31
C GLY A 741 10.50 -13.08 4.94
N ASN A 742 9.86 -12.50 3.92
CA ASN A 742 9.99 -12.98 2.55
C ASN A 742 11.45 -12.95 2.08
N ASN A 743 12.11 -11.79 2.26
CA ASN A 743 13.46 -11.49 1.75
C ASN A 743 14.30 -10.73 2.79
N ASP A 744 13.98 -10.91 4.07
CA ASP A 744 14.56 -10.20 5.19
C ASP A 744 14.63 -11.12 6.41
N SER A 745 15.45 -10.74 7.38
CA SER A 745 15.76 -11.59 8.53
C SER A 745 16.09 -10.71 9.71
N CYS A 746 15.55 -11.06 10.87
CA CYS A 746 15.86 -10.37 12.10
C CYS A 746 16.14 -11.35 13.23
N VAL A 747 16.89 -10.88 14.21
CA VAL A 747 17.14 -11.58 15.46
C VAL A 747 16.81 -10.72 16.65
N ILE A 748 16.39 -11.37 17.74
CA ILE A 748 16.47 -10.80 19.09
C ILE A 748 17.71 -11.34 19.77
N LYS A 749 18.43 -10.45 20.44
CA LYS A 749 19.64 -10.74 21.20
C LYS A 749 19.30 -10.99 22.67
N ALA A 750 20.22 -11.61 23.40
CA ALA A 750 20.04 -11.95 24.81
C ALA A 750 19.76 -10.74 25.73
N ASP A 751 20.09 -9.52 25.30
CA ASP A 751 19.82 -8.27 26.02
C ASP A 751 18.46 -7.62 25.64
N GLY A 752 17.70 -8.25 24.73
CA GLY A 752 16.42 -7.79 24.23
C GLY A 752 16.51 -6.68 23.17
N SER A 753 17.70 -6.35 22.67
CA SER A 753 17.87 -5.59 21.44
C SER A 753 17.65 -6.48 20.21
N GLY A 754 17.40 -5.89 19.04
CA GLY A 754 17.24 -6.64 17.80
C GLY A 754 18.01 -6.03 16.64
N GLN A 755 18.38 -6.89 15.68
CA GLN A 755 19.06 -6.51 14.45
C GLN A 755 18.39 -7.19 13.26
N CYS A 756 18.24 -6.47 12.15
CA CYS A 756 17.60 -6.92 10.92
C CYS A 756 18.51 -6.74 9.70
N TRP A 757 18.31 -7.52 8.65
CA TRP A 757 18.97 -7.36 7.35
C TRP A 757 18.11 -7.93 6.22
N GLY A 758 18.46 -7.61 4.97
CA GLY A 758 17.73 -7.97 3.76
C GLY A 758 16.98 -6.79 3.15
N GLN A 759 15.83 -7.08 2.55
CA GLN A 759 14.98 -6.11 1.87
C GLN A 759 14.34 -5.09 2.84
N ASN A 760 14.31 -3.80 2.50
CA ASN A 760 13.80 -2.72 3.35
C ASN A 760 12.91 -1.69 2.64
N ASN A 761 12.46 -1.92 1.41
CA ASN A 761 11.60 -0.97 0.67
C ASN A 761 10.27 -0.62 1.37
N TYR A 762 9.94 -1.30 2.48
CA TYR A 762 8.77 -1.04 3.32
C TYR A 762 9.11 -0.51 4.72
N GLY A 763 10.38 -0.22 5.02
CA GLY A 763 10.85 0.16 6.35
C GLY A 763 10.88 -0.99 7.36
N LYS A 764 10.72 -2.24 6.90
CA LYS A 764 10.58 -3.45 7.73
C LYS A 764 11.87 -3.87 8.46
N LEU A 765 13.03 -3.29 8.15
CA LEU A 765 14.23 -3.48 8.98
C LEU A 765 14.18 -2.67 10.28
N GLY A 766 13.33 -1.63 10.37
CA GLY A 766 13.15 -0.86 11.59
C GLY A 766 14.33 0.03 11.96
N ASP A 767 15.25 0.29 11.03
CA ASP A 767 16.47 1.07 11.22
C ASP A 767 16.27 2.58 10.95
N GLY A 768 15.04 3.00 10.70
CA GLY A 768 14.66 4.36 10.32
C GLY A 768 14.98 4.71 8.87
N THR A 769 15.24 3.73 8.01
CA THR A 769 15.47 3.90 6.57
C THR A 769 14.54 3.00 5.75
N LEU A 770 14.55 3.17 4.43
CA LEU A 770 13.90 2.29 3.45
C LEU A 770 14.93 1.52 2.58
N THR A 771 16.21 1.53 2.97
CA THR A 771 17.29 0.97 2.15
C THR A 771 17.61 -0.46 2.56
N ASP A 772 17.67 -1.37 1.58
CA ASP A 772 18.10 -2.75 1.78
C ASP A 772 19.48 -2.81 2.45
N SER A 773 19.70 -3.82 3.30
CA SER A 773 21.00 -4.02 3.95
C SER A 773 21.48 -5.46 3.85
N SER A 774 22.67 -5.68 3.30
CA SER A 774 23.31 -7.02 3.26
C SER A 774 24.08 -7.39 4.54
N ILE A 775 24.03 -6.52 5.55
CA ILE A 775 24.60 -6.72 6.89
C ILE A 775 23.55 -6.40 7.96
N PRO A 776 23.63 -7.00 9.16
CA PRO A 776 22.75 -6.65 10.26
C PRO A 776 22.81 -5.15 10.61
N VAL A 777 21.64 -4.51 10.66
CA VAL A 777 21.40 -3.15 11.16
C VAL A 777 20.56 -3.18 12.43
N ASP A 778 20.80 -2.25 13.34
CA ASP A 778 20.07 -2.18 14.62
C ASP A 778 18.64 -1.68 14.41
N ILE A 779 17.66 -2.35 15.05
CA ILE A 779 16.28 -1.87 15.09
C ILE A 779 16.24 -0.66 16.03
N LYS A 780 15.94 0.53 15.50
CA LYS A 780 15.99 1.78 16.27
C LYS A 780 14.97 1.76 17.40
N GLY A 781 15.44 2.05 18.61
CA GLY A 781 14.59 2.17 19.80
C GLY A 781 14.08 0.86 20.39
N LEU A 782 14.44 -0.30 19.82
CA LEU A 782 14.02 -1.60 20.36
C LEU A 782 14.93 -2.04 21.52
N THR A 783 14.39 -2.06 22.74
CA THR A 783 15.11 -2.56 23.92
C THR A 783 14.18 -3.37 24.82
N GLY A 784 14.59 -4.58 25.21
CA GLY A 784 13.81 -5.45 26.10
C GLY A 784 12.72 -6.28 25.41
N ALA A 785 12.79 -6.43 24.09
CA ALA A 785 11.92 -7.35 23.36
C ALA A 785 12.28 -8.81 23.72
N SER A 786 11.25 -9.66 23.81
CA SER A 786 11.38 -11.10 24.09
C SER A 786 11.26 -11.94 22.82
N ASP A 787 10.65 -11.39 21.77
CA ASP A 787 10.29 -12.11 20.56
C ASP A 787 10.10 -11.16 19.38
N ILE A 788 10.21 -11.68 18.16
CA ILE A 788 10.02 -10.94 16.91
C ILE A 788 9.41 -11.85 15.84
N SER A 789 8.50 -11.29 15.04
CA SER A 789 7.91 -11.95 13.88
C SER A 789 7.99 -11.03 12.69
N LEU A 790 8.23 -11.62 11.52
CA LEU A 790 8.37 -10.92 10.25
C LEU A 790 7.27 -11.37 9.29
N GLY A 791 6.63 -10.42 8.63
CA GLY A 791 5.75 -10.66 7.49
C GLY A 791 6.43 -10.28 6.18
N VAL A 792 5.64 -10.14 5.11
CA VAL A 792 6.17 -9.71 3.80
C VAL A 792 6.45 -8.20 3.78
N TYR A 793 5.57 -7.42 4.40
CA TYR A 793 5.57 -5.96 4.35
C TYR A 793 5.81 -5.27 5.71
N HIS A 794 5.77 -6.01 6.81
CA HIS A 794 5.84 -5.46 8.16
C HIS A 794 6.48 -6.43 9.16
N SER A 795 6.89 -5.91 10.31
CA SER A 795 7.52 -6.66 11.38
C SER A 795 6.96 -6.24 12.73
N CYS A 796 6.96 -7.15 13.70
CA CYS A 796 6.45 -6.90 15.04
C CYS A 796 7.34 -7.56 16.09
N ALA A 797 7.66 -6.81 17.14
CA ALA A 797 8.34 -7.30 18.33
C ALA A 797 7.39 -7.31 19.54
N ARG A 798 7.55 -8.33 20.38
CA ARG A 798 6.76 -8.51 21.61
C ARG A 798 7.62 -8.40 22.85
N TYR A 799 7.16 -7.62 23.82
CA TYR A 799 7.82 -7.43 25.11
C TYR A 799 7.33 -8.45 26.16
N GLU A 800 8.09 -8.62 27.24
CA GLU A 800 7.75 -9.53 28.35
C GLU A 800 6.45 -9.14 29.08
N ASP A 801 6.08 -7.86 29.05
CA ASP A 801 4.82 -7.38 29.63
C ASP A 801 3.61 -7.62 28.71
N GLY A 802 3.82 -8.16 27.51
CA GLY A 802 2.77 -8.47 26.54
C GLY A 802 2.45 -7.33 25.57
N ALA A 803 3.17 -6.21 25.63
CA ALA A 803 3.05 -5.14 24.63
C ALA A 803 3.62 -5.58 23.27
N LEU A 804 3.03 -5.07 22.19
CA LEU A 804 3.52 -5.23 20.81
C LEU A 804 3.96 -3.89 20.24
N ALA A 805 5.12 -3.89 19.58
CA ALA A 805 5.55 -2.80 18.72
C ALA A 805 5.76 -3.32 17.31
N CYS A 806 5.10 -2.70 16.32
CA CYS A 806 5.18 -3.08 14.93
C CYS A 806 5.63 -1.91 14.05
N TRP A 807 6.22 -2.22 12.91
CA TRP A 807 6.75 -1.27 11.95
C TRP A 807 6.70 -1.86 10.54
N GLY A 808 6.89 -1.02 9.52
CA GLY A 808 6.79 -1.40 8.13
C GLY A 808 5.60 -0.74 7.42
N HIS A 809 5.03 -1.41 6.42
CA HIS A 809 3.94 -0.89 5.60
C HIS A 809 2.58 -0.92 6.33
N THR A 810 1.85 0.20 6.27
CA THR A 810 0.56 0.41 6.96
C THR A 810 -0.68 -0.03 6.15
N GLY A 811 -0.57 -0.18 4.83
CA GLY A 811 -1.71 -0.45 3.96
C GLY A 811 -2.49 -1.74 4.30
N SER A 812 -3.80 -1.72 4.06
CA SER A 812 -4.77 -2.74 4.53
C SER A 812 -4.88 -2.89 6.05
N GLY A 813 -4.31 -1.96 6.84
CA GLY A 813 -4.42 -1.95 8.30
C GLY A 813 -3.55 -2.97 9.01
N LYS A 814 -2.50 -3.49 8.37
CA LYS A 814 -1.62 -4.58 8.87
C LYS A 814 -0.90 -4.25 10.18
N LEU A 815 -0.73 -2.97 10.47
CA LEU A 815 -0.13 -2.49 11.71
C LEU A 815 -1.14 -2.18 12.81
N ALA A 816 -2.46 -2.18 12.57
CA ALA A 816 -3.47 -1.87 13.61
C ALA A 816 -3.20 -0.55 14.40
N SER A 817 -2.52 0.42 13.78
CA SER A 817 -2.30 1.75 14.36
C SER A 817 -3.54 2.63 14.13
N GLU A 818 -3.82 3.61 15.00
CA GLU A 818 -4.95 4.56 14.91
C GLU A 818 -5.08 5.34 13.57
N PHE A 819 -4.19 5.14 12.61
CA PHE A 819 -4.14 5.83 11.32
C PHE A 819 -5.03 5.23 10.23
N SER A 820 -5.94 4.32 10.55
CA SER A 820 -6.67 3.57 9.52
C SER A 820 -8.19 3.55 9.69
N TYR A 821 -8.84 4.70 9.46
CA TYR A 821 -10.23 4.85 8.97
C TYR A 821 -10.41 6.21 8.27
N PRO A 822 -11.37 6.35 7.34
CA PRO A 822 -11.49 7.51 6.44
C PRO A 822 -11.70 8.79 7.26
N TYR A 823 -10.73 9.69 7.22
CA TYR A 823 -10.98 11.06 7.67
C TYR A 823 -11.72 11.77 6.54
N VAL A 824 -13.04 11.86 6.65
CA VAL A 824 -13.73 13.09 6.23
C VAL A 824 -13.08 14.20 7.05
N LEU A 825 -12.44 15.17 6.40
CA LEU A 825 -12.13 16.44 7.06
C LEU A 825 -13.44 17.17 7.36
N GLU A 826 -14.16 16.74 8.40
CA GLU A 826 -14.94 17.67 9.22
C GLU A 826 -13.99 18.19 10.29
N ARG A 827 -13.48 19.42 10.11
CA ARG A 827 -12.98 20.21 11.24
C ARG A 827 -13.47 21.64 11.09
N ASP A 828 -14.46 21.96 11.94
CA ASP A 828 -15.08 23.27 12.19
C ASP A 828 -14.08 24.44 12.28
#